data_AF-A0A932TP19-F1
#
_entry.id   AF-A0A932TP19-F1
#
_cell.length_a   1.000
_cell.length_b   1.000
_cell.length_c   1.000
_cell.angle_alpha   90.00
_cell.angle_beta   90.00
_cell.angle_gamma   90.00
#
_symmetry.space_group_name_H-M   'P 1'
#
loop_
_entity.id
_entity.type
_entity.pdbx_description
1 polymer ?
#
loop_
_entity_poly.entity_id
_entity_poly.type
_entity_poly.pdbx_seq_one_letter_code
_entity_poly.pdbx_strand_id
1 'polypeptide(L)'
;MRGSLVVLLIGSLWLAGDSSGTAAEGAHGPNLVPNGGFEADTAKPGFPDGWTFGIRGEDPLLKASLSPAAHSGRRSLCVTKALGRRGTALGSPTLSSSPMALKPRVTYEISAWMKIESPFPVDTVTLRMRTNTPGFRGQVGFDVKVTREWSRHTVALFTEADTTSGTLVFETLGDLSDRIYIDDVTVREAGAKAPPSDKSWHPPARAIYRTDLTGFAFPKGHPRVERTAAEIEEMKRGMAGHDTREHPWVRDAGEWLERPLYFFEEGSRAAPDGYQCPVDGAWLAPWAKADGSHGVTCPRCGKVYTTDAHKNRAREVITRNQAHGARVLARAYALTGDEHYGRKAAEIVVGFAHHYRQWGGGKRPTMYVLNECTMFIEPCVVAYDYLYDSGLLTPEQRRKIEEDFFRPAAQYYAPFADSNGRMNNRGAIYNSAILAIGAAMNDKELVDHALNSPYSGFHPMVAGMFDADGFSPEGMGYHTYTMSGLTPIAETAYRLGINVYHDPAYRKVFEAPLSVMLPGEEFQRSDYTVAVERFTEAGHLMEFPFGEDKVARACRLPSSNFREFGYGVLRTSEGADHIYVGMTYGPEAMWYGHEPNRQFSLVLYANGRAMTPRGRGPTYGDALAGWAVTALGNNAPTVDDMDHWGERSNSRLLAFETAPRVKVMRASNDAAYPGIALDRTLFLADGYAVDLASARAGHGEHRFDLIYRLFGKLSCDLPFQARKGALGAGSGYEDLTDVRSARTGEGWSADWRQPGDSALRLSLVGMPATEVNACTAPVNASSGEFADADQKETVDALLVRRWGRGTVFAAVWEPYRDRPGITWAMALPVEGGEARGVGVGVVKQGQPGSECFLASYAPGRRRFGDIELNGKLAAGRWRNPRAAPEYAHLINGVLLKRGPRSLEASKPATLYVEQLAPGRLLVKTGSASAGRLTLRRSPFIGRLPGPVTVERDGQAVQHTERRGAITFQVAADASYQVSGVTDWQSMRLANEAAAAPEPKPAALPDLTVRPEPGPEGPLTTDGTLAGKNKIANGGFEVNAETHPALATPWERRSSYYATKLGNRHRYDGEVARSGRYSLRIRGEQYYQATLRGLAEQRIAGSPAGKTYTFSAWVKASMEPTRVRLVLYGWNPKWGRDFEGGVSPEFTIGTEWQRFTWTRTFGPEITDAYAMIMRPYQIMGGDVWVDDAQLEEGAMATDFAPDAWSERVQKETPGTSR
;
A
#
# COMPACT_ATOMS: atom_id res chain seq x y z
N MET A 1 13.05 69.77 2.83
CA MET A 1 12.99 68.48 3.56
C MET A 1 12.82 67.40 2.48
N ARG A 2 13.87 67.04 1.71
CA ARG A 2 14.93 66.02 1.94
C ARG A 2 14.34 64.69 2.44
N GLY A 3 14.40 63.56 1.74
CA GLY A 3 14.91 63.12 0.43
C GLY A 3 14.33 61.69 0.20
N SER A 4 14.53 60.93 -0.87
CA SER A 4 15.09 61.07 -2.22
C SER A 4 15.41 59.62 -2.66
N LEU A 5 15.12 59.35 -3.92
CA LEU A 5 15.36 58.18 -4.76
C LEU A 5 16.86 57.78 -4.93
N VAL A 6 17.11 56.70 -5.71
CA VAL A 6 18.35 56.30 -6.47
C VAL A 6 19.14 55.11 -5.82
N VAL A 7 19.14 53.87 -6.34
CA VAL A 7 19.77 53.20 -7.54
C VAL A 7 21.29 52.91 -7.39
N LEU A 8 21.72 51.76 -7.97
CA LEU A 8 23.10 51.22 -8.27
C LEU A 8 23.65 50.22 -7.22
N LEU A 9 24.41 49.14 -7.53
CA LEU A 9 24.96 48.47 -8.71
C LEU A 9 25.69 47.19 -8.22
N ILE A 10 25.70 46.13 -9.03
CA ILE A 10 26.80 45.20 -9.41
C ILE A 10 27.96 44.88 -8.41
N GLY A 11 28.27 43.58 -8.28
CA GLY A 11 29.64 43.05 -8.28
C GLY A 11 30.03 42.28 -7.02
N SER A 12 30.04 40.94 -7.01
CA SER A 12 31.14 40.05 -7.46
C SER A 12 32.17 39.69 -6.38
N LEU A 13 32.19 38.39 -6.02
CA LEU A 13 33.35 37.51 -5.82
C LEU A 13 34.20 37.55 -4.51
N TRP A 14 34.73 36.33 -4.21
CA TRP A 14 35.72 35.90 -3.19
C TRP A 14 35.16 35.75 -1.75
N LEU A 15 35.28 34.64 -1.02
CA LEU A 15 36.23 33.51 -1.03
C LEU A 15 35.64 32.31 -0.27
N ALA A 16 36.07 31.11 -0.65
CA ALA A 16 36.03 29.95 0.23
C ALA A 16 36.82 30.27 1.51
N GLY A 17 36.19 30.04 2.66
CA GLY A 17 36.82 30.10 3.98
C GLY A 17 36.31 28.92 4.79
N ASP A 18 37.15 27.91 4.93
CA ASP A 18 37.09 26.98 6.05
C ASP A 18 37.07 27.81 7.35
N SER A 19 36.05 27.62 8.18
CA SER A 19 36.14 27.97 9.59
C SER A 19 35.36 26.96 10.40
N SER A 20 36.06 25.91 10.81
CA SER A 20 35.95 25.35 12.15
C SER A 20 35.77 26.49 13.16
N GLY A 21 34.56 26.65 13.67
CA GLY A 21 34.20 27.70 14.60
C GLY A 21 33.05 27.25 15.49
N THR A 22 33.41 26.81 16.69
CA THR A 22 32.53 26.47 17.81
C THR A 22 31.45 27.54 18.01
N ALA A 23 30.18 27.19 17.82
CA ALA A 23 29.05 28.05 18.15
C ALA A 23 28.96 28.22 19.67
N ALA A 24 28.99 29.48 20.12
CA ALA A 24 28.88 29.86 21.52
C ALA A 24 27.53 29.47 22.14
N GLU A 25 27.58 28.84 23.31
CA GLU A 25 26.45 28.65 24.23
C GLU A 25 25.96 30.02 24.73
N GLY A 26 24.69 30.37 24.53
CA GLY A 26 24.21 31.67 25.02
C GLY A 26 22.71 31.97 25.02
N ALA A 27 21.79 31.06 24.67
CA ALA A 27 20.37 31.40 24.58
C ALA A 27 19.37 30.40 25.18
N HIS A 28 19.82 29.29 25.75
CA HIS A 28 18.91 28.24 26.26
C HIS A 28 19.35 27.82 27.67
N GLY A 29 18.37 27.52 28.54
CA GLY A 29 18.61 27.01 29.89
C GLY A 29 19.42 25.70 29.89
N PRO A 30 19.96 25.29 31.06
CA PRO A 30 20.81 24.11 31.15
C PRO A 30 20.09 22.85 30.66
N ASN A 31 20.83 21.95 30.01
CA ASN A 31 20.30 20.63 29.65
C ASN A 31 19.99 19.85 30.94
N LEU A 32 18.76 19.39 31.08
CA LEU A 32 18.31 18.64 32.25
C LEU A 32 18.62 17.14 32.16
N VAL A 33 19.02 16.66 31.00
CA VAL A 33 19.39 15.25 30.80
C VAL A 33 20.83 15.02 31.28
N PRO A 34 21.06 14.14 32.27
CA PRO A 34 22.40 13.80 32.69
C PRO A 34 23.14 13.04 31.57
N ASN A 35 24.38 13.44 31.28
CA ASN A 35 25.25 12.81 30.29
C ASN A 35 24.61 12.64 28.90
N GLY A 36 23.80 13.61 28.44
CA GLY A 36 23.08 13.52 27.17
C GLY A 36 23.96 13.50 25.91
N GLY A 37 25.20 14.00 25.99
CA GLY A 37 26.20 13.90 24.92
C GLY A 37 27.15 12.71 25.06
N PHE A 38 26.94 11.82 26.04
CA PHE A 38 27.69 10.57 26.21
C PHE A 38 29.23 10.69 26.33
N GLU A 39 29.72 11.87 26.72
CA GLU A 39 31.15 12.17 26.85
C GLU A 39 31.76 11.74 28.19
N ALA A 40 30.95 11.62 29.25
CA ALA A 40 31.44 11.26 30.58
C ALA A 40 31.92 9.80 30.63
N ASP A 41 33.03 9.57 31.31
CA ASP A 41 33.55 8.22 31.51
C ASP A 41 32.59 7.38 32.34
N THR A 42 32.41 6.14 31.90
CA THR A 42 31.41 5.23 32.43
C THR A 42 31.91 4.55 33.71
N ALA A 43 31.11 4.53 34.78
CA ALA A 43 31.38 3.73 35.97
C ALA A 43 31.38 2.22 35.69
N LYS A 44 30.78 1.77 34.58
CA LYS A 44 30.79 0.39 34.09
C LYS A 44 31.20 0.33 32.61
N PRO A 45 32.11 -0.58 32.19
CA PRO A 45 32.52 -0.69 30.78
C PRO A 45 31.32 -0.89 29.85
N GLY A 46 31.11 0.05 28.92
CA GLY A 46 30.03 0.01 27.93
C GLY A 46 28.72 0.70 28.33
N PHE A 47 28.61 1.31 29.52
CA PHE A 47 27.35 1.91 30.00
C PHE A 47 27.47 3.42 30.27
N PRO A 48 26.74 4.29 29.55
CA PRO A 48 26.77 5.73 29.84
C PRO A 48 26.24 6.04 31.25
N ASP A 49 27.01 6.78 32.04
CA ASP A 49 26.60 7.22 33.37
C ASP A 49 25.31 8.04 33.29
N GLY A 50 24.38 7.82 34.22
CA GLY A 50 23.07 8.47 34.23
C GLY A 50 22.00 7.77 33.38
N TRP A 51 22.27 6.61 32.79
CA TRP A 51 21.33 5.83 31.98
C TRP A 51 21.24 4.38 32.42
N THR A 52 20.08 3.74 32.21
CA THR A 52 19.76 2.38 32.64
C THR A 52 19.05 1.60 31.54
N PHE A 53 19.37 0.31 31.42
CA PHE A 53 18.68 -0.62 30.51
C PHE A 53 17.65 -1.44 31.28
N GLY A 54 16.46 -1.66 30.71
CA GLY A 54 15.46 -2.51 31.34
C GLY A 54 14.42 -3.10 30.39
N ILE A 55 14.07 -4.37 30.66
CA ILE A 55 12.76 -4.99 30.46
C ILE A 55 12.58 -6.05 31.57
N ARG A 56 11.34 -6.39 31.93
CA ARG A 56 11.02 -7.61 32.72
C ARG A 56 11.67 -8.84 32.07
N GLY A 57 12.71 -9.37 32.71
CA GLY A 57 13.48 -10.51 32.22
C GLY A 57 14.70 -10.05 31.42
N GLU A 58 15.88 -10.44 31.88
CA GLU A 58 17.16 -10.14 31.23
C GLU A 58 17.17 -10.72 29.81
N ASP A 59 17.17 -9.87 28.79
CA ASP A 59 17.51 -10.26 27.42
C ASP A 59 19.02 -10.03 27.21
N PRO A 60 19.87 -11.08 27.16
CA PRO A 60 21.31 -10.95 27.04
C PRO A 60 21.79 -10.45 25.66
N LEU A 61 20.87 -10.17 24.73
CA LEU A 61 21.19 -9.85 23.34
C LEU A 61 21.22 -8.35 23.02
N LEU A 62 20.65 -7.49 23.86
CA LEU A 62 20.77 -6.05 23.68
C LEU A 62 22.10 -5.55 24.26
N LYS A 63 22.95 -4.94 23.43
CA LYS A 63 24.23 -4.34 23.85
C LYS A 63 24.24 -2.87 23.47
N ALA A 64 24.46 -2.02 24.45
CA ALA A 64 24.86 -0.64 24.19
C ALA A 64 26.34 -0.48 24.48
N SER A 65 26.97 0.41 23.72
CA SER A 65 28.36 0.75 23.85
C SER A 65 28.58 2.17 23.38
N LEU A 66 29.53 2.86 23.97
CA LEU A 66 29.99 4.13 23.42
C LEU A 66 30.74 3.88 22.11
N SER A 67 30.39 4.62 21.07
CA SER A 67 30.96 4.52 19.73
C SER A 67 31.68 5.81 19.36
N PRO A 68 32.83 5.75 18.65
CA PRO A 68 33.49 6.94 18.12
C PRO A 68 32.71 7.59 16.96
N ALA A 69 31.69 6.92 16.41
CA ALA A 69 30.82 7.49 15.40
C ALA A 69 29.83 8.46 16.08
N ALA A 70 30.28 9.68 16.36
CA ALA A 70 29.50 10.72 17.05
C ALA A 70 28.95 11.78 16.08
N HIS A 71 27.85 12.42 16.47
CA HIS A 71 27.36 13.64 15.81
C HIS A 71 28.19 14.84 16.26
N SER A 72 28.45 14.94 17.58
CA SER A 72 29.35 15.93 18.15
C SER A 72 30.17 15.31 19.30
N GLY A 73 31.26 15.96 19.73
CA GLY A 73 32.12 15.38 20.76
C GLY A 73 32.98 14.21 20.27
N ARG A 74 33.38 13.31 21.19
CA ARG A 74 34.24 12.15 20.94
C ARG A 74 33.47 10.85 20.80
N ARG A 75 32.27 10.73 21.38
CA ARG A 75 31.55 9.46 21.48
C ARG A 75 30.02 9.67 21.40
N SER A 76 29.32 8.74 20.74
CA SER A 76 27.87 8.60 20.82
C SER A 76 27.47 7.29 21.48
N LEU A 77 26.20 7.14 21.83
CA LEU A 77 25.66 5.88 22.27
C LEU A 77 25.27 5.02 21.06
N CYS A 78 25.92 3.87 20.89
CA CYS A 78 25.53 2.86 19.91
C CYS A 78 24.73 1.75 20.60
N VAL A 79 23.51 1.50 20.15
CA VAL A 79 22.66 0.40 20.58
C VAL A 79 22.64 -0.67 19.50
N THR A 80 22.90 -1.91 19.90
CA THR A 80 22.95 -3.08 19.01
C THR A 80 22.11 -4.21 19.61
N LYS A 81 21.38 -4.94 18.78
CA LYS A 81 20.70 -6.18 19.20
C LYS A 81 21.35 -7.36 18.51
N ALA A 82 21.96 -8.26 19.28
CA ALA A 82 22.48 -9.52 18.75
C ALA A 82 21.30 -10.37 18.26
N LEU A 83 21.29 -10.76 16.98
CA LEU A 83 20.27 -11.64 16.41
C LEU A 83 20.26 -12.98 17.15
N GLY A 84 19.27 -13.17 18.03
CA GLY A 84 19.05 -14.41 18.77
C GLY A 84 17.61 -14.50 19.25
N ARG A 85 16.92 -15.60 18.91
CA ARG A 85 15.60 -16.03 19.39
C ARG A 85 14.50 -14.95 19.43
N ARG A 86 13.55 -15.02 18.48
CA ARG A 86 12.16 -14.63 18.78
C ARG A 86 11.61 -15.59 19.84
N GLY A 87 11.75 -15.22 21.10
CA GLY A 87 10.96 -15.76 22.20
C GLY A 87 9.77 -14.85 22.44
N THR A 88 8.57 -15.42 22.49
CA THR A 88 7.39 -14.79 23.07
C THR A 88 7.67 -14.42 24.52
N ALA A 89 8.08 -13.18 24.78
CA ALA A 89 8.09 -12.60 26.12
C ALA A 89 7.77 -11.11 26.02
N LEU A 90 6.81 -10.68 26.85
CA LEU A 90 6.33 -9.32 26.97
C LEU A 90 7.46 -8.33 27.29
N GLY A 91 7.79 -7.45 26.34
CA GLY A 91 8.37 -6.14 26.59
C GLY A 91 9.35 -5.68 25.50
N SER A 92 9.24 -4.41 25.08
CA SER A 92 10.21 -3.78 24.17
C SER A 92 11.45 -3.33 24.96
N PRO A 93 12.69 -3.50 24.43
CA PRO A 93 13.90 -3.02 25.08
C PRO A 93 13.84 -1.51 25.31
N THR A 94 14.02 -1.12 26.58
CA THR A 94 13.99 0.29 26.97
C THR A 94 15.35 0.74 27.49
N LEU A 95 15.79 1.90 27.01
CA LEU A 95 16.91 2.66 27.55
C LEU A 95 16.34 3.89 28.25
N SER A 96 16.53 3.99 29.57
CA SER A 96 15.95 5.04 30.39
C SER A 96 17.03 5.94 31.01
N SER A 97 16.84 7.25 30.98
CA SER A 97 17.68 8.18 31.73
C SER A 97 17.42 8.05 33.23
N SER A 98 18.30 8.62 34.04
CA SER A 98 17.97 8.93 35.44
C SER A 98 16.84 9.97 35.47
N PRO A 99 15.96 9.94 36.49
CA PRO A 99 14.91 10.94 36.63
C PRO A 99 15.50 12.36 36.70
N MET A 100 14.93 13.27 35.93
CA MET A 100 15.23 14.70 35.95
C MET A 100 14.08 15.47 36.62
N ALA A 101 14.41 16.55 37.33
CA ALA A 101 13.41 17.41 37.93
C ALA A 101 12.71 18.25 36.85
N LEU A 102 11.38 18.27 36.87
CA LEU A 102 10.56 19.07 35.97
C LEU A 102 9.69 20.05 36.78
N LYS A 103 9.46 21.24 36.24
CA LYS A 103 8.55 22.22 36.83
C LYS A 103 7.12 21.96 36.34
N PRO A 104 6.08 22.09 37.19
CA PRO A 104 4.69 22.05 36.74
C PRO A 104 4.35 23.20 35.79
N ARG A 105 3.46 22.96 34.81
CA ARG A 105 2.95 23.97 33.85
C ARG A 105 4.01 24.66 33.00
N VAL A 106 5.06 23.95 32.64
CA VAL A 106 6.17 24.44 31.81
C VAL A 106 6.30 23.59 30.55
N THR A 107 6.63 24.22 29.43
CA THR A 107 6.95 23.49 28.19
C THR A 107 8.44 23.19 28.14
N TYR A 108 8.78 21.93 27.91
CA TYR A 108 10.14 21.45 27.69
C TYR A 108 10.31 21.05 26.23
N GLU A 109 11.42 21.46 25.63
CA GLU A 109 11.91 20.93 24.36
C GLU A 109 12.80 19.73 24.65
N ILE A 110 12.45 18.58 24.06
CA ILE A 110 13.24 17.36 24.09
C ILE A 110 13.82 17.16 22.70
N SER A 111 15.13 16.99 22.57
CA SER A 111 15.71 16.62 21.27
C SER A 111 16.83 15.59 21.38
N ALA A 112 17.05 14.83 20.31
CA ALA A 112 18.14 13.88 20.18
C ALA A 112 18.59 13.79 18.72
N TRP A 113 19.88 13.58 18.51
CA TRP A 113 20.42 13.23 17.21
C TRP A 113 20.46 11.72 17.07
N MET A 114 20.03 11.20 15.92
CA MET A 114 20.01 9.76 15.66
C MET A 114 20.49 9.46 14.24
N LYS A 115 21.15 8.30 14.07
CA LYS A 115 21.37 7.67 12.77
C LYS A 115 21.35 6.15 12.91
N ILE A 116 21.23 5.44 11.79
CA ILE A 116 21.26 3.98 11.75
C ILE A 116 22.24 3.45 10.69
N GLU A 117 22.88 2.33 10.97
CA GLU A 117 23.66 1.57 9.99
C GLU A 117 22.89 0.33 9.54
N SER A 118 21.86 0.48 8.70
CA SER A 118 21.09 -0.66 8.17
C SER A 118 21.10 -0.71 6.63
N PRO A 119 21.29 -1.88 5.98
CA PRO A 119 21.12 -2.05 4.55
C PRO A 119 19.66 -1.88 4.09
N PHE A 120 18.68 -1.87 5.01
CA PHE A 120 17.26 -1.67 4.75
C PHE A 120 16.83 -0.21 5.01
N PRO A 121 15.83 0.32 4.27
CA PRO A 121 15.31 1.65 4.54
C PRO A 121 14.31 1.62 5.72
N VAL A 122 14.70 2.34 6.78
CA VAL A 122 13.90 2.89 7.89
C VAL A 122 13.51 1.92 9.03
N ASP A 123 14.20 2.07 10.16
CA ASP A 123 13.75 1.59 11.47
C ASP A 123 13.06 2.72 12.25
N THR A 124 12.07 2.37 13.08
CA THR A 124 11.33 3.32 13.93
C THR A 124 11.83 3.22 15.38
N VAL A 125 12.28 4.35 15.92
CA VAL A 125 12.68 4.50 17.33
C VAL A 125 11.67 5.39 18.03
N THR A 126 11.04 4.91 19.09
CA THR A 126 10.17 5.73 19.93
C THR A 126 11.04 6.44 20.98
N LEU A 127 10.99 7.77 20.99
CA LEU A 127 11.49 8.57 22.12
C LEU A 127 10.30 8.99 22.98
N ARG A 128 10.32 8.62 24.26
CA ARG A 128 9.26 8.89 25.24
C ARG A 128 9.83 9.57 26.49
N MET A 129 9.11 10.55 27.04
CA MET A 129 9.30 11.02 28.41
C MET A 129 8.22 10.41 29.30
N ARG A 130 8.61 9.78 30.41
CA ARG A 130 7.71 9.31 31.47
C ARG A 130 7.82 10.24 32.68
N THR A 131 6.74 10.87 33.08
CA THR A 131 6.66 11.72 34.27
C THR A 131 6.13 10.94 35.48
N ASN A 132 6.19 11.56 36.65
CA ASN A 132 5.65 11.00 37.89
C ASN A 132 4.13 11.14 38.05
N THR A 133 3.42 11.72 37.07
CA THR A 133 1.96 11.80 37.05
C THR A 133 1.36 10.40 36.75
N PRO A 134 0.41 9.89 37.56
CA PRO A 134 -0.15 8.55 37.37
C PRO A 134 -0.91 8.37 36.04
N GLY A 135 -0.82 7.16 35.46
CA GLY A 135 -1.55 6.77 34.24
C GLY A 135 -0.94 7.30 32.94
N PHE A 136 -1.68 7.21 31.83
CA PHE A 136 -1.21 7.65 30.50
C PHE A 136 -0.99 9.17 30.40
N ARG A 137 -1.48 9.95 31.36
CA ARG A 137 -1.27 11.41 31.47
C ARG A 137 0.19 11.76 31.78
N GLY A 138 0.97 10.81 32.29
CA GLY A 138 2.39 10.99 32.57
C GLY A 138 3.33 10.45 31.49
N GLN A 139 2.87 10.22 30.25
CA GLN A 139 3.74 9.70 29.19
C GLN A 139 3.53 10.43 27.87
N VAL A 140 4.57 11.09 27.36
CA VAL A 140 4.57 11.71 26.02
C VAL A 140 5.67 11.08 25.20
N GLY A 141 5.36 10.52 24.05
CA GLY A 141 6.36 9.96 23.15
C GLY A 141 6.02 10.18 21.69
N PHE A 142 7.02 10.03 20.85
CA PHE A 142 6.91 10.17 19.41
C PHE A 142 7.79 9.15 18.73
N ASP A 143 7.31 8.68 17.58
CA ASP A 143 8.00 7.69 16.76
C ASP A 143 8.86 8.40 15.72
N VAL A 144 10.13 8.02 15.69
CA VAL A 144 11.15 8.62 14.83
C VAL A 144 11.60 7.62 13.79
N LYS A 145 11.42 7.98 12.52
CA LYS A 145 12.07 7.30 11.40
C LYS A 145 13.53 7.73 11.34
N VAL A 146 14.45 6.81 11.66
CA VAL A 146 15.89 7.10 11.69
C VAL A 146 16.50 6.77 10.32
N THR A 147 17.36 7.65 9.82
CA THR A 147 18.03 7.49 8.51
C THR A 147 19.51 7.12 8.69
N ARG A 148 20.21 6.84 7.58
CA ARG A 148 21.67 6.58 7.61
C ARG A 148 22.49 7.82 7.95
N GLU A 149 21.94 9.00 7.71
CA GLU A 149 22.55 10.27 8.07
C GLU A 149 22.09 10.70 9.47
N TRP A 150 22.93 11.45 10.18
CA TRP A 150 22.56 12.08 11.44
C TRP A 150 21.42 13.07 11.21
N SER A 151 20.32 12.87 11.92
CA SER A 151 19.18 13.79 11.93
C SER A 151 18.78 14.15 13.35
N ARG A 152 18.46 15.42 13.57
CA ARG A 152 17.94 15.93 14.84
C ARG A 152 16.44 15.73 14.88
N HIS A 153 15.96 15.20 15.99
CA HIS A 153 14.54 15.01 16.23
C HIS A 153 14.14 15.71 17.52
N THR A 154 13.06 16.48 17.46
CA THR A 154 12.63 17.38 18.54
C THR A 154 11.13 17.19 18.82
N VAL A 155 10.74 17.16 20.09
CA VAL A 155 9.35 17.19 20.56
C VAL A 155 9.20 18.18 21.70
N ALA A 156 8.01 18.77 21.83
CA ALA A 156 7.64 19.59 22.97
C ALA A 156 6.79 18.78 23.96
N LEU A 157 7.07 18.93 25.25
CA LEU A 157 6.30 18.37 26.36
C LEU A 157 5.79 19.51 27.24
N PHE A 158 4.48 19.65 27.39
CA PHE A 158 3.90 20.48 28.45
C PHE A 158 3.71 19.66 29.71
N THR A 159 4.18 20.15 30.85
CA THR A 159 4.04 19.47 32.15
C THR A 159 2.75 19.88 32.85
N GLU A 160 2.08 18.91 33.46
CA GLU A 160 0.83 19.14 34.20
C GLU A 160 1.08 19.79 35.56
N ALA A 161 0.01 20.21 36.25
CA ALA A 161 0.09 20.86 37.55
C ALA A 161 0.73 19.99 38.67
N ASP A 162 0.73 18.67 38.49
CA ASP A 162 1.27 17.69 39.44
C ASP A 162 2.59 17.04 38.99
N THR A 163 3.10 17.39 37.81
CA THR A 163 4.36 16.85 37.28
C THR A 163 5.56 17.52 37.97
N THR A 164 6.39 16.72 38.66
CA THR A 164 7.60 17.20 39.36
C THR A 164 8.89 16.50 38.92
N SER A 165 8.79 15.39 38.18
CA SER A 165 9.95 14.71 37.60
C SER A 165 9.60 13.99 36.29
N GLY A 166 10.63 13.70 35.48
CA GLY A 166 10.52 12.96 34.24
C GLY A 166 11.73 12.07 33.95
N THR A 167 11.54 11.02 33.18
CA THR A 167 12.57 10.08 32.73
C THR A 167 12.44 9.92 31.22
N LEU A 168 13.53 10.17 30.48
CA LEU A 168 13.56 9.86 29.05
C LEU A 168 13.70 8.35 28.87
N VAL A 169 13.00 7.82 27.88
CA VAL A 169 12.95 6.41 27.53
C VAL A 169 13.04 6.31 26.01
N PHE A 170 14.07 5.63 25.52
CA PHE A 170 14.12 5.17 24.14
C PHE A 170 13.57 3.75 24.08
N GLU A 171 12.58 3.53 23.23
CA GLU A 171 12.01 2.21 22.94
C GLU A 171 12.20 1.94 21.46
N THR A 172 12.61 0.73 21.10
CA THR A 172 12.80 0.34 19.69
C THR A 172 11.63 -0.54 19.28
N LEU A 173 10.93 -0.14 18.21
CA LEU A 173 9.78 -0.88 17.68
C LEU A 173 10.24 -1.70 16.48
N GLY A 174 10.56 -2.98 16.71
CA GLY A 174 10.86 -3.92 15.63
C GLY A 174 12.09 -4.81 15.86
N ASP A 175 12.32 -5.68 14.88
CA ASP A 175 13.57 -6.44 14.78
C ASP A 175 14.67 -5.47 14.32
N LEU A 176 15.38 -4.86 15.27
CA LEU A 176 16.64 -4.19 14.97
C LEU A 176 17.56 -5.21 14.30
N SER A 177 17.75 -5.10 12.99
CA SER A 177 18.74 -5.91 12.28
C SER A 177 20.15 -5.38 12.49
N ASP A 178 20.32 -4.12 12.94
CA ASP A 178 21.62 -3.43 12.97
C ASP A 178 21.80 -2.39 14.11
N ARG A 179 22.80 -1.50 13.97
CA ARG A 179 23.27 -0.52 14.97
C ARG A 179 22.57 0.83 14.84
N ILE A 180 21.98 1.33 15.94
CA ILE A 180 21.48 2.70 16.06
C ILE A 180 22.46 3.52 16.87
N TYR A 181 22.77 4.73 16.40
CA TYR A 181 23.57 5.70 17.13
C TYR A 181 22.65 6.83 17.62
N ILE A 182 22.78 7.17 18.89
CA ILE A 182 22.05 8.25 19.56
C ILE A 182 23.08 9.20 20.16
N ASP A 183 22.91 10.50 19.95
CA ASP A 183 23.84 11.51 20.43
C ASP A 183 23.12 12.83 20.78
N ASP A 184 23.80 13.72 21.49
CA ASP A 184 23.36 15.08 21.80
C ASP A 184 21.91 15.17 22.33
N VAL A 185 21.57 14.31 23.29
CA VAL A 185 20.24 14.27 23.91
C VAL A 185 20.06 15.47 24.84
N THR A 186 19.02 16.26 24.59
CA THR A 186 18.72 17.47 25.35
C THR A 186 17.28 17.52 25.82
N VAL A 187 17.08 18.00 27.05
CA VAL A 187 15.79 18.43 27.61
C VAL A 187 16.02 19.81 28.19
N ARG A 188 15.32 20.81 27.68
CA ARG A 188 15.48 22.21 28.10
C ARG A 188 14.12 22.86 28.23
N GLU A 189 13.98 23.82 29.14
CA GLU A 189 12.81 24.69 29.15
C GLU A 189 12.75 25.43 27.81
N ALA A 190 11.62 25.34 27.11
CA ALA A 190 11.43 26.06 25.87
C ALA A 190 11.47 27.56 26.18
N GLY A 191 12.51 28.25 25.69
CA GLY A 191 12.52 29.71 25.71
C GLY A 191 11.29 30.23 24.95
N ALA A 192 10.78 31.41 25.29
CA ALA A 192 9.51 31.96 24.77
C ALA A 192 9.50 32.31 23.26
N LYS A 193 10.14 31.52 22.39
CA LYS A 193 10.10 31.63 20.94
C LYS A 193 9.74 30.28 20.30
N ALA A 194 8.80 30.37 19.37
CA ALA A 194 8.24 29.27 18.59
C ALA A 194 9.30 28.31 17.99
N PRO A 195 8.96 27.02 17.82
CA PRO A 195 9.91 26.02 17.34
C PRO A 195 10.38 26.29 15.90
N PRO A 196 11.67 26.07 15.58
CA PRO A 196 12.21 26.22 14.24
C PRO A 196 11.79 25.05 13.33
N SER A 197 11.42 25.40 12.10
CA SER A 197 11.03 24.50 11.02
C SER A 197 12.25 23.93 10.28
N ASP A 198 12.54 22.63 10.41
CA ASP A 198 13.07 21.85 9.26
C ASP A 198 12.92 20.32 9.41
N LYS A 199 12.25 19.74 8.40
CA LYS A 199 12.36 18.40 7.80
C LYS A 199 12.70 17.18 8.67
N SER A 200 11.72 16.69 9.42
CA SER A 200 11.33 15.26 9.43
C SER A 200 9.83 15.20 9.76
N TRP A 201 9.10 14.24 9.20
CA TRP A 201 7.62 14.20 9.17
C TRP A 201 6.95 14.70 10.45
N HIS A 202 6.40 15.92 10.39
CA HIS A 202 5.32 16.39 11.26
C HIS A 202 4.01 16.17 10.48
N PRO A 203 2.85 15.89 11.11
CA PRO A 203 1.61 16.45 10.55
C PRO A 203 1.93 17.94 10.33
N PRO A 204 1.75 18.47 9.11
CA PRO A 204 2.33 19.75 8.73
C PRO A 204 2.07 20.76 9.84
N ALA A 205 3.04 21.66 10.10
CA ALA A 205 2.84 22.84 10.93
C ALA A 205 1.80 23.78 10.26
N ARG A 206 0.60 23.29 10.05
CA ARG A 206 -0.64 24.04 10.07
C ARG A 206 -0.83 24.37 11.54
N ALA A 207 -1.16 25.61 11.84
CA ALA A 207 -1.59 25.97 13.19
C ALA A 207 -2.58 24.90 13.65
N ILE A 208 -2.24 24.12 14.68
CA ILE A 208 -3.22 23.20 15.27
C ILE A 208 -4.25 24.14 15.87
N TYR A 209 -5.35 24.34 15.13
CA TYR A 209 -6.47 25.12 15.59
C TYR A 209 -6.93 24.46 16.89
N ARG A 210 -6.75 25.15 18.00
CA ARG A 210 -7.43 24.80 19.24
C ARG A 210 -8.75 25.53 19.19
N THR A 211 -9.84 24.82 19.42
CA THR A 211 -11.13 25.46 19.60
C THR A 211 -11.08 26.25 20.90
N ASP A 212 -11.20 27.58 20.82
CA ASP A 212 -11.28 28.41 22.01
C ASP A 212 -12.64 28.21 22.69
N LEU A 213 -12.62 27.61 23.87
CA LEU A 213 -13.80 27.42 24.71
C LEU A 213 -13.84 28.45 25.86
N THR A 214 -13.06 29.53 25.77
CA THR A 214 -13.10 30.64 26.73
C THR A 214 -14.43 31.37 26.58
N GLY A 215 -15.21 31.41 27.66
CA GLY A 215 -16.56 32.00 27.64
C GLY A 215 -17.63 31.13 26.98
N PHE A 216 -17.31 29.89 26.57
CA PHE A 216 -18.30 28.93 26.08
C PHE A 216 -19.34 28.61 27.17
N ALA A 217 -20.61 28.74 26.80
CA ALA A 217 -21.75 28.29 27.58
C ALA A 217 -22.66 27.46 26.67
N PHE A 218 -23.25 26.41 27.23
CA PHE A 218 -24.17 25.57 26.48
C PHE A 218 -25.41 26.37 26.05
N PRO A 219 -25.92 26.17 24.82
CA PRO A 219 -27.20 26.72 24.40
C PRO A 219 -28.33 26.30 25.36
N LYS A 220 -29.31 27.19 25.56
CA LYS A 220 -30.45 26.91 26.41
C LYS A 220 -31.39 25.89 25.76
N GLY A 221 -31.75 24.87 26.53
CA GLY A 221 -32.72 23.85 26.14
C GLY A 221 -32.15 22.74 25.27
N HIS A 222 -32.92 21.66 25.18
CA HIS A 222 -32.68 20.48 24.37
C HIS A 222 -33.76 20.35 23.29
N PRO A 223 -33.50 19.60 22.20
CA PRO A 223 -32.26 18.89 21.84
C PRO A 223 -31.20 19.80 21.23
N ARG A 224 -29.96 19.31 21.13
CA ARG A 224 -28.80 20.00 20.51
C ARG A 224 -27.70 19.06 19.98
N VAL A 225 -27.85 17.74 20.10
CA VAL A 225 -26.87 16.76 19.59
C VAL A 225 -27.10 16.54 18.09
N GLU A 226 -28.25 16.02 17.72
CA GLU A 226 -28.58 15.73 16.31
C GLU A 226 -29.30 16.88 15.61
N ARG A 227 -30.23 17.52 16.33
CA ARG A 227 -31.01 18.68 15.91
C ARG A 227 -31.26 19.59 17.10
N THR A 228 -31.57 20.84 16.79
CA THR A 228 -32.09 21.83 17.72
C THR A 228 -33.62 21.87 17.68
N ALA A 229 -34.24 22.38 18.74
CA ALA A 229 -35.68 22.64 18.74
C ALA A 229 -36.13 23.52 17.55
N ALA A 230 -35.31 24.51 17.15
CA ALA A 230 -35.60 25.38 16.02
C ALA A 230 -35.61 24.63 14.67
N GLU A 231 -34.64 23.74 14.45
CA GLU A 231 -34.58 22.89 13.25
C GLU A 231 -35.78 21.93 13.17
N ILE A 232 -36.23 21.38 14.30
CA ILE A 232 -37.41 20.51 14.36
C ILE A 232 -38.69 21.27 14.01
N GLU A 233 -38.85 22.48 14.54
CA GLU A 233 -40.00 23.32 14.19
C GLU A 233 -39.99 23.75 12.71
N GLU A 234 -38.81 23.92 12.12
CA GLU A 234 -38.68 24.13 10.68
C GLU A 234 -39.10 22.89 9.88
N MET A 235 -38.67 21.69 10.29
CA MET A 235 -39.11 20.44 9.68
C MET A 235 -40.64 20.28 9.75
N LYS A 236 -41.26 20.56 10.90
CA LYS A 236 -42.72 20.52 11.06
C LYS A 236 -43.42 21.50 10.12
N ARG A 237 -42.90 22.72 9.97
CA ARG A 237 -43.44 23.70 9.01
C ARG A 237 -43.33 23.21 7.57
N GLY A 238 -42.19 22.63 7.19
CA GLY A 238 -42.00 22.06 5.85
C GLY A 238 -42.91 20.88 5.52
N MET A 239 -43.42 20.19 6.56
CA MET A 239 -44.37 19.08 6.43
C MET A 239 -45.84 19.52 6.45
N ALA A 240 -46.15 20.82 6.53
CA ALA A 240 -47.53 21.30 6.58
C ALA A 240 -48.31 20.85 5.33
N GLY A 241 -49.35 20.03 5.53
CA GLY A 241 -50.18 19.46 4.46
C GLY A 241 -49.72 18.09 3.93
N HIS A 242 -48.61 17.54 4.43
CA HIS A 242 -48.15 16.18 4.15
C HIS A 242 -48.50 15.23 5.30
N ASP A 243 -48.69 13.94 5.00
CA ASP A 243 -48.90 12.92 6.04
C ASP A 243 -47.60 12.69 6.80
N THR A 244 -47.58 13.09 8.08
CA THR A 244 -46.39 12.97 8.93
C THR A 244 -45.92 11.53 9.13
N ARG A 245 -46.82 10.54 8.93
CA ARG A 245 -46.50 9.11 9.01
C ARG A 245 -45.62 8.63 7.85
N GLU A 246 -45.63 9.33 6.72
CA GLU A 246 -44.77 9.00 5.57
C GLU A 246 -43.35 9.55 5.74
N HIS A 247 -43.12 10.44 6.72
CA HIS A 247 -41.80 11.00 6.95
C HIS A 247 -40.81 9.91 7.42
N PRO A 248 -39.56 9.89 6.92
CA PRO A 248 -38.59 8.84 7.26
C PRO A 248 -38.30 8.67 8.76
N TRP A 249 -38.55 9.70 9.58
CA TRP A 249 -38.39 9.60 11.04
C TRP A 249 -39.57 8.95 11.77
N VAL A 250 -40.74 8.87 11.13
CA VAL A 250 -41.98 8.36 11.73
C VAL A 250 -42.37 7.02 11.15
N ARG A 251 -42.10 6.79 9.85
CA ARG A 251 -42.53 5.61 9.10
C ARG A 251 -42.24 4.28 9.82
N ASP A 252 -41.04 4.16 10.38
CA ASP A 252 -40.59 2.91 10.98
C ASP A 252 -40.85 2.87 12.52
N ALA A 253 -41.37 3.95 13.10
CA ALA A 253 -41.58 4.08 14.56
C ALA A 253 -42.74 3.22 15.08
N GLY A 254 -43.76 2.97 14.26
CA GLY A 254 -44.89 2.10 14.64
C GLY A 254 -44.45 0.68 14.98
N GLU A 255 -43.54 0.09 14.18
CA GLU A 255 -43.01 -1.26 14.45
C GLU A 255 -42.25 -1.32 15.78
N TRP A 256 -41.49 -0.26 16.10
CA TRP A 256 -40.75 -0.18 17.36
C TRP A 256 -41.64 0.05 18.58
N LEU A 257 -42.79 0.70 18.40
CA LEU A 257 -43.75 0.96 19.46
C LEU A 257 -44.35 -0.35 20.00
N GLU A 258 -44.68 -1.29 19.11
CA GLU A 258 -45.29 -2.58 19.44
C GLU A 258 -44.27 -3.66 19.81
N ARG A 259 -42.98 -3.44 19.51
CA ARG A 259 -41.95 -4.47 19.69
C ARG A 259 -41.67 -4.75 21.17
N PRO A 260 -41.59 -6.03 21.57
CA PRO A 260 -41.14 -6.40 22.91
C PRO A 260 -39.70 -5.95 23.17
N LEU A 261 -39.43 -5.51 24.41
CA LEU A 261 -38.10 -5.11 24.85
C LEU A 261 -37.43 -6.23 25.66
N TYR A 262 -36.15 -6.45 25.41
CA TYR A 262 -35.33 -7.46 26.05
C TYR A 262 -34.07 -6.81 26.61
N PHE A 263 -33.94 -6.82 27.94
CA PHE A 263 -32.72 -6.38 28.63
C PHE A 263 -32.02 -7.61 29.21
N PHE A 264 -30.80 -7.85 28.76
CA PHE A 264 -30.03 -9.03 29.17
C PHE A 264 -29.20 -8.71 30.42
N GLU A 265 -29.18 -9.63 31.38
CA GLU A 265 -28.32 -9.54 32.57
C GLU A 265 -26.83 -9.55 32.19
N GLU A 266 -26.47 -10.28 31.13
CA GLU A 266 -25.11 -10.35 30.61
C GLU A 266 -24.93 -9.53 29.33
N GLY A 267 -23.83 -8.77 29.25
CA GLY A 267 -23.38 -8.16 28.01
C GLY A 267 -22.88 -9.20 26.98
N SER A 268 -22.64 -8.73 25.77
CA SER A 268 -21.95 -9.48 24.70
C SER A 268 -20.44 -9.57 24.96
N ARG A 269 -19.79 -10.58 24.38
CA ARG A 269 -18.33 -10.78 24.35
C ARG A 269 -17.82 -10.73 22.91
N ALA A 270 -16.52 -10.56 22.70
CA ALA A 270 -15.94 -10.74 21.38
C ALA A 270 -16.00 -12.23 20.98
N ALA A 271 -16.80 -12.55 19.97
CA ALA A 271 -16.89 -13.88 19.37
C ALA A 271 -16.80 -13.74 17.84
N PRO A 272 -15.80 -14.34 17.18
CA PRO A 272 -15.65 -14.27 15.72
C PRO A 272 -16.64 -15.20 14.98
N ASP A 273 -17.32 -16.09 15.69
CA ASP A 273 -18.23 -17.10 15.19
C ASP A 273 -19.71 -16.77 15.44
N GLY A 274 -20.61 -17.31 14.60
CA GLY A 274 -22.07 -17.21 14.78
C GLY A 274 -22.78 -16.07 14.03
N TYR A 275 -22.12 -15.45 13.05
CA TYR A 275 -22.70 -14.43 12.16
C TYR A 275 -23.47 -15.02 10.99
N GLN A 276 -22.89 -16.06 10.40
CA GLN A 276 -23.39 -16.70 9.19
C GLN A 276 -23.75 -18.15 9.49
N CYS A 277 -24.75 -18.64 8.78
CA CYS A 277 -25.16 -20.02 8.83
C CYS A 277 -24.00 -20.92 8.36
N PRO A 278 -23.55 -21.88 9.19
CA PRO A 278 -22.49 -22.82 8.78
C PRO A 278 -22.88 -23.75 7.62
N VAL A 279 -24.15 -23.75 7.21
CA VAL A 279 -24.66 -24.61 6.13
C VAL A 279 -24.64 -23.88 4.79
N ASP A 280 -25.07 -22.61 4.77
CA ASP A 280 -25.37 -21.89 3.53
C ASP A 280 -24.84 -20.45 3.48
N GLY A 281 -24.06 -20.02 4.49
CA GLY A 281 -23.43 -18.70 4.53
C GLY A 281 -24.37 -17.53 4.84
N ALA A 282 -25.69 -17.74 4.94
CA ALA A 282 -26.64 -16.64 5.14
C ALA A 282 -26.50 -16.00 6.53
N TRP A 283 -26.70 -14.69 6.60
CA TRP A 283 -26.70 -13.95 7.86
C TRP A 283 -27.82 -14.42 8.79
N LEU A 284 -27.48 -14.68 10.04
CA LEU A 284 -28.41 -15.24 11.02
C LEU A 284 -29.26 -14.14 11.66
N ALA A 285 -30.58 -14.34 11.67
CA ALA A 285 -31.56 -13.42 12.25
C ALA A 285 -31.73 -13.69 13.76
N PRO A 286 -31.61 -12.69 14.65
CA PRO A 286 -31.73 -12.90 16.09
C PRO A 286 -33.19 -13.06 16.53
N TRP A 287 -33.41 -13.79 17.62
CA TRP A 287 -34.69 -13.87 18.31
C TRP A 287 -34.48 -13.94 19.83
N ALA A 288 -35.48 -13.46 20.57
CA ALA A 288 -35.58 -13.60 22.02
C ALA A 288 -37.03 -13.81 22.45
N LYS A 289 -37.23 -14.41 23.62
CA LYS A 289 -38.54 -14.68 24.22
C LYS A 289 -38.59 -14.13 25.65
N ALA A 290 -39.80 -13.98 26.19
CA ALA A 290 -40.03 -13.43 27.52
C ALA A 290 -39.44 -14.27 28.66
N ASP A 291 -39.21 -15.57 28.42
CA ASP A 291 -38.56 -16.49 29.37
C ASP A 291 -37.02 -16.35 29.41
N GLY A 292 -36.45 -15.38 28.68
CA GLY A 292 -35.01 -15.15 28.58
C GLY A 292 -34.30 -16.02 27.55
N SER A 293 -34.99 -16.98 26.92
CA SER A 293 -34.41 -17.78 25.84
C SER A 293 -34.17 -16.94 24.58
N HIS A 294 -33.00 -17.10 23.98
CA HIS A 294 -32.58 -16.35 22.80
C HIS A 294 -31.61 -17.17 21.95
N GLY A 295 -31.48 -16.78 20.69
CA GLY A 295 -30.60 -17.41 19.72
C GLY A 295 -30.72 -16.72 18.37
N VAL A 296 -30.26 -17.39 17.33
CA VAL A 296 -30.40 -16.90 15.96
C VAL A 296 -30.98 -18.00 15.07
N THR A 297 -31.59 -17.59 13.96
CA THR A 297 -32.19 -18.47 12.96
C THR A 297 -31.70 -18.09 11.58
N CYS A 298 -31.32 -19.07 10.76
CA CYS A 298 -31.02 -18.81 9.36
C CYS A 298 -32.31 -18.50 8.60
N PRO A 299 -32.44 -17.35 7.93
CA PRO A 299 -33.63 -17.01 7.16
C PRO A 299 -33.77 -17.85 5.89
N ARG A 300 -32.67 -18.45 5.39
CA ARG A 300 -32.65 -19.25 4.16
C ARG A 300 -33.05 -20.70 4.42
N CYS A 301 -32.38 -21.39 5.35
CA CYS A 301 -32.66 -22.81 5.63
C CYS A 301 -33.54 -23.04 6.88
N GLY A 302 -33.89 -21.99 7.63
CA GLY A 302 -34.75 -22.08 8.82
C GLY A 302 -34.07 -22.69 10.06
N LYS A 303 -32.78 -23.04 9.98
CA LYS A 303 -32.06 -23.70 11.07
C LYS A 303 -31.83 -22.75 12.25
N VAL A 304 -32.12 -23.23 13.46
CA VAL A 304 -31.98 -22.48 14.71
C VAL A 304 -30.65 -22.83 15.38
N TYR A 305 -29.95 -21.80 15.87
CA TYR A 305 -28.67 -21.93 16.55
C TYR A 305 -28.71 -21.24 17.93
N THR A 306 -28.28 -21.98 18.94
CA THR A 306 -28.31 -21.56 20.36
C THR A 306 -27.01 -21.86 21.11
N THR A 307 -25.90 -22.04 20.39
CA THR A 307 -24.57 -22.13 21.03
C THR A 307 -24.20 -20.79 21.68
N ASP A 308 -23.18 -20.78 22.54
CA ASP A 308 -22.78 -19.56 23.25
C ASP A 308 -22.42 -18.41 22.30
N ALA A 309 -21.72 -18.69 21.20
CA ALA A 309 -21.41 -17.70 20.16
C ALA A 309 -22.67 -17.13 19.49
N HIS A 310 -23.63 -17.99 19.14
CA HIS A 310 -24.90 -17.56 18.53
C HIS A 310 -25.79 -16.79 19.51
N LYS A 311 -25.86 -17.22 20.77
CA LYS A 311 -26.55 -16.48 21.84
C LYS A 311 -25.92 -15.12 22.07
N ASN A 312 -24.60 -15.06 22.08
CA ASN A 312 -23.83 -13.84 22.20
C ASN A 312 -24.12 -12.86 21.05
N ARG A 313 -24.18 -13.38 19.82
CA ARG A 313 -24.59 -12.61 18.65
C ARG A 313 -26.03 -12.09 18.77
N ALA A 314 -26.96 -12.93 19.20
CA ALA A 314 -28.35 -12.53 19.40
C ALA A 314 -28.47 -11.37 20.41
N ARG A 315 -27.77 -11.46 21.55
CA ARG A 315 -27.73 -10.39 22.57
C ARG A 315 -27.23 -9.07 21.98
N GLU A 316 -26.11 -9.10 21.26
CA GLU A 316 -25.54 -7.90 20.63
C GLU A 316 -26.53 -7.27 19.63
N VAL A 317 -27.08 -8.06 18.70
CA VAL A 317 -27.95 -7.52 17.64
C VAL A 317 -29.26 -6.99 18.23
N ILE A 318 -29.85 -7.68 19.20
CA ILE A 318 -31.08 -7.21 19.86
C ILE A 318 -30.80 -5.92 20.63
N THR A 319 -29.70 -5.86 21.39
CA THR A 319 -29.31 -4.68 22.18
C THR A 319 -29.09 -3.46 21.29
N ARG A 320 -28.30 -3.57 20.21
CA ARG A 320 -28.04 -2.44 19.30
C ARG A 320 -29.30 -2.04 18.53
N ASN A 321 -30.14 -2.99 18.11
CA ASN A 321 -31.37 -2.68 17.38
C ASN A 321 -32.35 -1.94 18.30
N GLN A 322 -32.48 -2.31 19.57
CA GLN A 322 -33.29 -1.57 20.55
C GLN A 322 -32.76 -0.15 20.79
N ALA A 323 -31.44 0.05 20.88
CA ALA A 323 -30.87 1.39 20.96
C ALA A 323 -31.20 2.24 19.72
N HIS A 324 -31.09 1.66 18.52
CA HIS A 324 -31.57 2.30 17.30
C HIS A 324 -33.07 2.63 17.36
N GLY A 325 -33.89 1.70 17.84
CA GLY A 325 -35.32 1.89 18.07
C GLY A 325 -35.63 3.07 19.00
N ALA A 326 -34.83 3.27 20.07
CA ALA A 326 -34.97 4.45 20.94
C ALA A 326 -34.78 5.77 20.17
N ARG A 327 -33.77 5.85 19.27
CA ARG A 327 -33.55 7.03 18.42
C ARG A 327 -34.72 7.24 17.45
N VAL A 328 -35.21 6.18 16.81
CA VAL A 328 -36.37 6.25 15.89
C VAL A 328 -37.62 6.76 16.62
N LEU A 329 -37.95 6.17 17.77
CA LEU A 329 -39.09 6.56 18.59
C LEU A 329 -38.97 8.01 19.11
N ALA A 330 -37.78 8.42 19.58
CA ALA A 330 -37.56 9.78 20.06
C ALA A 330 -37.66 10.84 18.94
N ARG A 331 -37.16 10.53 17.74
CA ARG A 331 -37.33 11.37 16.54
C ARG A 331 -38.80 11.48 16.14
N ALA A 332 -39.54 10.37 16.17
CA ALA A 332 -40.97 10.37 15.88
C ALA A 332 -41.72 11.25 16.90
N TYR A 333 -41.45 11.08 18.20
CA TYR A 333 -41.99 11.95 19.25
C TYR A 333 -41.68 13.43 19.00
N ALA A 334 -40.45 13.79 18.64
CA ALA A 334 -40.05 15.17 18.41
C ALA A 334 -40.85 15.82 17.26
N LEU A 335 -41.17 15.08 16.20
CA LEU A 335 -41.94 15.58 15.05
C LEU A 335 -43.45 15.56 15.27
N THR A 336 -44.00 14.52 15.92
CA THR A 336 -45.46 14.34 16.02
C THR A 336 -46.04 14.87 17.33
N GLY A 337 -45.23 14.95 18.39
CA GLY A 337 -45.68 15.20 19.75
C GLY A 337 -46.40 14.01 20.41
N ASP A 338 -46.45 12.84 19.76
CA ASP A 338 -47.14 11.66 20.30
C ASP A 338 -46.33 11.01 21.43
N GLU A 339 -46.80 11.18 22.67
CA GLU A 339 -46.14 10.67 23.86
C GLU A 339 -45.97 9.15 23.88
N HIS A 340 -46.75 8.36 23.12
CA HIS A 340 -46.54 6.91 23.07
C HIS A 340 -45.13 6.56 22.59
N TYR A 341 -44.66 7.25 21.55
CA TYR A 341 -43.29 7.08 21.06
C TYR A 341 -42.26 7.56 22.10
N GLY A 342 -42.48 8.72 22.72
CA GLY A 342 -41.56 9.29 23.70
C GLY A 342 -41.43 8.42 24.96
N ARG A 343 -42.55 7.88 25.46
CA ARG A 343 -42.57 6.96 26.62
C ARG A 343 -41.87 5.64 26.31
N LYS A 344 -42.05 5.10 25.10
CA LYS A 344 -41.35 3.88 24.68
C LYS A 344 -39.84 4.10 24.53
N ALA A 345 -39.43 5.24 23.98
CA ALA A 345 -38.02 5.63 23.92
C ALA A 345 -37.42 5.78 25.33
N ALA A 346 -38.14 6.42 26.25
CA ALA A 346 -37.74 6.56 27.65
C ALA A 346 -37.59 5.20 28.34
N GLU A 347 -38.52 4.26 28.12
CA GLU A 347 -38.45 2.89 28.65
C GLU A 347 -37.14 2.19 28.21
N ILE A 348 -36.76 2.34 26.95
CA ILE A 348 -35.53 1.74 26.40
C ILE A 348 -34.27 2.33 27.05
N VAL A 349 -34.14 3.67 27.06
CA VAL A 349 -32.92 4.33 27.56
C VAL A 349 -32.76 4.14 29.07
N VAL A 350 -33.86 4.23 29.84
CA VAL A 350 -33.85 3.95 31.28
C VAL A 350 -33.50 2.48 31.53
N GLY A 351 -34.09 1.55 30.77
CA GLY A 351 -33.79 0.13 30.84
C GLY A 351 -32.30 -0.16 30.62
N PHE A 352 -31.65 0.47 29.64
CA PHE A 352 -30.20 0.35 29.48
C PHE A 352 -29.41 0.95 30.64
N ALA A 353 -29.85 2.08 31.20
CA ALA A 353 -29.20 2.68 32.37
C ALA A 353 -29.28 1.79 33.63
N HIS A 354 -30.28 0.91 33.75
CA HIS A 354 -30.32 -0.09 34.81
C HIS A 354 -29.27 -1.19 34.67
N HIS A 355 -28.89 -1.56 33.44
CA HIS A 355 -28.04 -2.73 33.17
C HIS A 355 -26.58 -2.37 32.87
N TYR A 356 -26.30 -1.17 32.35
CA TYR A 356 -24.99 -0.83 31.81
C TYR A 356 -23.82 -1.04 32.79
N ARG A 357 -23.96 -0.62 34.06
CA ARG A 357 -22.91 -0.84 35.08
C ARG A 357 -22.63 -2.31 35.37
N GLN A 358 -23.63 -3.17 35.22
CA GLN A 358 -23.51 -4.60 35.52
C GLN A 358 -22.69 -5.33 34.46
N TRP A 359 -22.56 -4.76 33.26
CA TRP A 359 -21.87 -5.39 32.15
C TRP A 359 -20.32 -5.34 32.24
N GLY A 360 -19.67 -4.82 33.28
CA GLY A 360 -18.21 -4.57 33.33
C GLY A 360 -17.23 -5.73 32.99
N GLY A 361 -15.95 -5.38 32.76
CA GLY A 361 -14.81 -6.33 32.81
C GLY A 361 -14.71 -7.38 31.70
N GLY A 362 -15.02 -7.04 30.44
CA GLY A 362 -14.89 -7.94 29.27
C GLY A 362 -16.22 -8.44 28.71
N LYS A 363 -17.35 -8.05 29.31
CA LYS A 363 -18.69 -8.09 28.72
C LYS A 363 -19.08 -6.65 28.32
N ARG A 364 -19.75 -6.43 27.20
CA ARG A 364 -20.08 -5.10 26.66
C ARG A 364 -21.37 -5.16 25.83
N PRO A 365 -22.08 -4.04 25.59
CA PRO A 365 -23.28 -4.04 24.75
C PRO A 365 -23.03 -4.63 23.34
N THR A 366 -21.79 -4.47 22.84
CA THR A 366 -21.35 -4.98 21.53
C THR A 366 -19.94 -5.59 21.61
N MET A 367 -19.50 -6.23 20.53
CA MET A 367 -18.21 -6.94 20.46
C MET A 367 -16.97 -6.01 20.55
N TYR A 368 -17.09 -4.74 20.13
CA TYR A 368 -16.00 -3.77 20.06
C TYR A 368 -16.47 -2.39 20.50
N VAL A 369 -15.59 -1.62 21.15
CA VAL A 369 -15.87 -0.22 21.54
C VAL A 369 -16.31 0.63 20.35
N LEU A 370 -15.81 0.34 19.14
CA LEU A 370 -16.23 0.98 17.90
C LEU A 370 -17.73 0.84 17.66
N ASN A 371 -18.24 -0.39 17.73
CA ASN A 371 -19.65 -0.69 17.54
C ASN A 371 -20.48 -0.15 18.71
N GLU A 372 -19.93 -0.14 19.92
CA GLU A 372 -20.60 0.37 21.12
C GLU A 372 -20.88 1.87 20.99
N CYS A 373 -19.88 2.65 20.57
CA CYS A 373 -20.03 4.10 20.35
C CYS A 373 -21.09 4.41 19.29
N THR A 374 -21.01 3.81 18.09
CA THR A 374 -21.88 4.17 16.96
C THR A 374 -23.24 3.45 16.95
N MET A 375 -23.30 2.17 17.31
CA MET A 375 -24.54 1.36 17.19
C MET A 375 -25.37 1.31 18.48
N PHE A 376 -24.83 1.76 19.63
CA PHE A 376 -25.50 1.65 20.92
C PHE A 376 -25.56 3.00 21.67
N ILE A 377 -24.42 3.62 21.94
CA ILE A 377 -24.35 4.86 22.72
C ILE A 377 -24.95 6.04 21.98
N GLU A 378 -24.50 6.32 20.75
CA GLU A 378 -24.97 7.48 19.99
C GLU A 378 -26.51 7.46 19.83
N PRO A 379 -27.17 6.35 19.44
CA PRO A 379 -28.63 6.28 19.44
C PRO A 379 -29.29 6.57 20.79
N CYS A 380 -28.73 6.07 21.89
CA CYS A 380 -29.26 6.31 23.23
C CYS A 380 -29.12 7.78 23.65
N VAL A 381 -27.97 8.40 23.35
CA VAL A 381 -27.70 9.81 23.67
C VAL A 381 -28.61 10.73 22.87
N VAL A 382 -28.79 10.47 21.58
CA VAL A 382 -29.73 11.23 20.74
C VAL A 382 -31.16 11.09 21.26
N ALA A 383 -31.59 9.86 21.62
CA ALA A 383 -32.91 9.65 22.20
C ALA A 383 -33.10 10.41 23.52
N TYR A 384 -32.11 10.36 24.41
CA TYR A 384 -32.11 11.12 25.66
C TYR A 384 -32.20 12.64 25.43
N ASP A 385 -31.44 13.16 24.47
CA ASP A 385 -31.41 14.59 24.13
C ASP A 385 -32.79 15.10 23.67
N TYR A 386 -33.53 14.34 22.84
CA TYR A 386 -34.91 14.67 22.47
C TYR A 386 -35.90 14.59 23.66
N LEU A 387 -35.61 13.74 24.65
CA LEU A 387 -36.48 13.52 25.81
C LEU A 387 -36.17 14.42 27.00
N TYR A 388 -35.01 15.09 27.04
CA TYR A 388 -34.50 15.79 28.22
C TYR A 388 -35.49 16.79 28.82
N ASP A 389 -36.03 17.66 27.96
CA ASP A 389 -36.99 18.72 28.29
C ASP A 389 -38.46 18.32 28.05
N SER A 390 -38.72 17.06 27.65
CA SER A 390 -40.07 16.59 27.28
C SER A 390 -41.04 16.43 28.46
N GLY A 391 -40.52 16.33 29.69
CA GLY A 391 -41.30 15.95 30.87
C GLY A 391 -41.59 14.45 31.00
N LEU A 392 -41.14 13.62 30.03
CA LEU A 392 -41.37 12.16 30.04
C LEU A 392 -40.35 11.38 30.88
N LEU A 393 -39.23 12.00 31.26
CA LEU A 393 -38.23 11.46 32.17
C LEU A 393 -38.30 12.16 33.53
N THR A 394 -38.34 11.38 34.61
CA THR A 394 -38.24 11.94 35.96
C THR A 394 -36.82 12.45 36.25
N PRO A 395 -36.63 13.39 37.20
CA PRO A 395 -35.30 13.82 37.62
C PRO A 395 -34.38 12.66 38.04
N GLU A 396 -34.92 11.64 38.73
CA GLU A 396 -34.20 10.44 39.12
C GLU A 396 -33.76 9.60 37.92
N GLN A 397 -34.64 9.44 36.93
CA GLN A 397 -34.31 8.72 35.69
C GLN A 397 -33.23 9.44 34.90
N ARG A 398 -33.31 10.79 34.77
CA ARG A 398 -32.26 11.59 34.12
C ARG A 398 -30.91 11.42 34.82
N ARG A 399 -30.87 11.61 36.14
CA ARG A 399 -29.65 11.40 36.93
C ARG A 399 -29.10 9.99 36.74
N LYS A 400 -29.96 8.97 36.73
CA LYS A 400 -29.52 7.58 36.50
C LYS A 400 -28.89 7.39 35.12
N ILE A 401 -29.50 7.94 34.07
CA ILE A 401 -28.96 7.88 32.71
C ILE A 401 -27.59 8.58 32.67
N GLU A 402 -27.45 9.75 33.28
CA GLU A 402 -26.19 10.50 33.27
C GLU A 402 -25.08 9.82 34.10
N GLU A 403 -25.37 9.39 35.33
CA GLU A 403 -24.37 8.90 36.28
C GLU A 403 -24.07 7.40 36.15
N ASP A 404 -25.06 6.58 35.77
CA ASP A 404 -24.90 5.14 35.69
C ASP A 404 -24.65 4.63 34.27
N PHE A 405 -24.96 5.44 33.24
CA PHE A 405 -24.83 5.03 31.85
C PHE A 405 -23.83 5.89 31.06
N PHE A 406 -24.14 7.16 30.80
CA PHE A 406 -23.35 7.98 29.88
C PHE A 406 -21.98 8.40 30.42
N ARG A 407 -21.90 8.87 31.68
CA ARG A 407 -20.61 9.26 32.28
C ARG A 407 -19.62 8.07 32.38
N PRO A 408 -20.04 6.87 32.85
CA PRO A 408 -19.17 5.70 32.81
C PRO A 408 -18.75 5.29 31.39
N ALA A 409 -19.63 5.46 30.40
CA ALA A 409 -19.30 5.19 29.00
C ALA A 409 -18.20 6.14 28.48
N ALA A 410 -18.38 7.45 28.64
CA ALA A 410 -17.39 8.45 28.23
C ALA A 410 -16.03 8.27 28.93
N GLN A 411 -16.02 8.00 30.24
CA GLN A 411 -14.81 7.71 31.01
C GLN A 411 -14.08 6.46 30.51
N TYR A 412 -14.82 5.48 29.97
CA TYR A 412 -14.23 4.31 29.37
C TYR A 412 -13.66 4.61 27.98
N TYR A 413 -14.33 5.40 27.14
CA TYR A 413 -13.91 5.67 25.76
C TYR A 413 -12.72 6.62 25.65
N ALA A 414 -12.65 7.66 26.49
CA ALA A 414 -11.61 8.69 26.41
C ALA A 414 -10.17 8.13 26.44
N PRO A 415 -9.81 7.20 27.34
CA PRO A 415 -8.50 6.54 27.28
C PRO A 415 -8.23 5.78 25.98
N PHE A 416 -9.24 5.18 25.34
CA PHE A 416 -9.03 4.48 24.07
C PHE A 416 -8.86 5.44 22.90
N ALA A 417 -9.58 6.57 22.92
CA ALA A 417 -9.40 7.66 21.95
C ALA A 417 -7.96 8.17 21.98
N ASP A 418 -7.38 8.33 23.18
CA ASP A 418 -6.01 8.83 23.35
C ASP A 418 -4.92 7.73 23.28
N SER A 419 -5.25 6.45 23.52
CA SER A 419 -4.27 5.35 23.51
C SER A 419 -3.66 5.12 22.12
N ASN A 420 -2.33 5.14 22.00
CA ASN A 420 -1.55 4.91 20.78
C ASN A 420 -1.79 5.91 19.63
N GLY A 421 -2.13 7.18 19.89
CA GLY A 421 -2.24 8.19 18.83
C GLY A 421 -3.15 7.72 17.70
N ARG A 422 -4.36 7.23 18.05
CA ARG A 422 -5.37 6.71 17.10
C ARG A 422 -5.93 7.82 16.21
N MET A 423 -5.09 8.35 15.35
CA MET A 423 -5.46 9.10 14.15
C MET A 423 -5.96 8.09 13.11
N ASN A 424 -7.05 7.41 13.44
CA ASN A 424 -7.72 6.41 12.61
C ASN A 424 -9.24 6.50 12.80
N ASN A 425 -9.99 5.77 11.99
CA ASN A 425 -11.45 5.81 12.02
C ASN A 425 -12.05 5.56 13.41
N ARG A 426 -11.38 4.77 14.26
CA ARG A 426 -11.86 4.45 15.61
C ARG A 426 -11.78 5.66 16.53
N GLY A 427 -10.73 6.46 16.45
CA GLY A 427 -10.59 7.71 17.21
C GLY A 427 -11.72 8.68 16.92
N ALA A 428 -12.06 8.86 15.63
CA ALA A 428 -13.17 9.72 15.20
C ALA A 428 -14.52 9.26 15.77
N ILE A 429 -14.80 7.96 15.75
CA ILE A 429 -16.06 7.40 16.29
C ILE A 429 -16.12 7.52 17.82
N TYR A 430 -15.01 7.32 18.53
CA TYR A 430 -15.00 7.48 19.99
C TYR A 430 -15.25 8.93 20.40
N ASN A 431 -14.60 9.89 19.73
CA ASN A 431 -14.77 11.29 20.04
C ASN A 431 -16.13 11.84 19.62
N SER A 432 -16.76 11.28 18.59
CA SER A 432 -18.17 11.53 18.28
C SER A 432 -19.08 11.18 19.47
N ALA A 433 -18.94 9.97 20.02
CA ALA A 433 -19.73 9.54 21.17
C ALA A 433 -19.43 10.38 22.43
N ILE A 434 -18.16 10.72 22.68
CA ILE A 434 -17.76 11.56 23.82
C ILE A 434 -18.36 12.97 23.70
N LEU A 435 -18.31 13.59 22.51
CA LEU A 435 -18.90 14.90 22.30
C LEU A 435 -20.42 14.87 22.45
N ALA A 436 -21.10 13.87 21.88
CA ALA A 436 -22.54 13.71 22.00
C ALA A 436 -22.96 13.59 23.48
N ILE A 437 -22.24 12.78 24.28
CA ILE A 437 -22.47 12.65 25.72
C ILE A 437 -22.25 13.99 26.43
N GLY A 438 -21.15 14.68 26.13
CA GLY A 438 -20.84 15.99 26.72
C GLY A 438 -21.90 17.04 26.41
N ALA A 439 -22.35 17.08 25.16
CA ALA A 439 -23.42 17.93 24.69
C ALA A 439 -24.76 17.62 25.38
N ALA A 440 -25.14 16.35 25.55
CA ALA A 440 -26.40 15.99 26.19
C ALA A 440 -26.41 16.23 27.72
N MET A 441 -25.25 16.14 28.39
CA MET A 441 -25.17 16.30 29.87
C MET A 441 -24.75 17.69 30.35
N ASN A 442 -24.53 18.66 29.45
CA ASN A 442 -23.88 19.94 29.78
C ASN A 442 -22.46 19.76 30.38
N ASP A 443 -21.70 18.76 29.92
CA ASP A 443 -20.37 18.47 30.44
C ASP A 443 -19.27 19.11 29.57
N LYS A 444 -18.79 20.28 29.99
CA LYS A 444 -17.79 21.06 29.24
C LYS A 444 -16.45 20.33 29.12
N GLU A 445 -16.07 19.48 30.08
CA GLU A 445 -14.80 18.76 30.04
C GLU A 445 -14.79 17.71 28.92
N LEU A 446 -15.91 17.01 28.72
CA LEU A 446 -16.07 16.06 27.62
C LEU A 446 -16.09 16.77 26.25
N VAL A 447 -16.74 17.94 26.16
CA VAL A 447 -16.70 18.79 24.96
C VAL A 447 -15.26 19.25 24.65
N ASP A 448 -14.54 19.74 25.66
CA ASP A 448 -13.13 20.15 25.49
C ASP A 448 -12.25 18.97 25.08
N HIS A 449 -12.43 17.78 25.67
CA HIS A 449 -11.68 16.59 25.28
C HIS A 449 -11.88 16.23 23.80
N ALA A 450 -13.14 16.12 23.35
CA ALA A 450 -13.44 15.70 21.98
C ALA A 450 -12.97 16.69 20.91
N LEU A 451 -12.90 17.99 21.24
CA LEU A 451 -12.47 19.03 20.30
C LEU A 451 -10.97 19.35 20.40
N ASN A 452 -10.41 19.35 21.62
CA ASN A 452 -9.09 19.89 21.92
C ASN A 452 -8.08 18.89 22.49
N SER A 453 -8.42 17.59 22.63
CA SER A 453 -7.40 16.58 22.96
C SER A 453 -6.25 16.68 21.95
N PRO A 454 -4.98 16.77 22.39
CA PRO A 454 -3.85 16.84 21.46
C PRO A 454 -3.65 15.53 20.68
N TYR A 455 -4.26 14.43 21.13
CA TYR A 455 -4.11 13.10 20.52
C TYR A 455 -5.28 12.73 19.61
N SER A 456 -6.50 13.14 20.00
CA SER A 456 -7.74 12.70 19.37
C SER A 456 -8.71 13.84 19.08
N GLY A 457 -8.39 15.09 19.42
CA GLY A 457 -9.27 16.23 19.17
C GLY A 457 -9.61 16.41 17.67
N PHE A 458 -10.69 17.12 17.37
CA PHE A 458 -11.18 17.29 16.00
C PHE A 458 -10.08 17.76 15.01
N HIS A 459 -9.39 18.85 15.30
CA HIS A 459 -8.35 19.37 14.39
C HIS A 459 -7.12 18.46 14.29
N PRO A 460 -6.58 17.90 15.41
CA PRO A 460 -5.58 16.84 15.33
C PRO A 460 -6.01 15.62 14.50
N MET A 461 -7.27 15.18 14.60
CA MET A 461 -7.78 14.08 13.78
C MET A 461 -7.82 14.44 12.31
N VAL A 462 -8.39 15.59 11.94
CA VAL A 462 -8.42 16.06 10.54
C VAL A 462 -7.01 16.16 9.97
N ALA A 463 -6.05 16.68 10.74
CA ALA A 463 -4.66 16.83 10.29
C ALA A 463 -3.87 15.52 10.25
N GLY A 464 -4.19 14.56 11.12
CA GLY A 464 -3.48 13.28 11.24
C GLY A 464 -4.05 12.15 10.39
N MET A 465 -5.35 12.22 10.07
CA MET A 465 -6.06 11.16 9.35
C MET A 465 -6.19 11.39 7.85
N PHE A 466 -5.88 12.59 7.38
CA PHE A 466 -5.97 12.93 5.96
C PHE A 466 -4.66 13.52 5.48
N ASP A 467 -4.26 13.10 4.28
CA ASP A 467 -3.06 13.63 3.64
C ASP A 467 -3.28 15.08 3.14
N ALA A 468 -2.25 15.67 2.52
CA ALA A 468 -2.35 17.04 2.02
C ALA A 468 -3.34 17.21 0.84
N ASP A 469 -3.65 16.10 0.15
CA ASP A 469 -4.63 16.00 -0.92
C ASP A 469 -6.06 15.84 -0.39
N GLY A 470 -6.23 15.51 0.89
CA GLY A 470 -7.52 15.36 1.58
C GLY A 470 -8.02 13.92 1.66
N PHE A 471 -7.24 12.93 1.23
CA PHE A 471 -7.63 11.53 1.28
C PHE A 471 -7.23 10.87 2.59
N SER A 472 -8.02 9.86 3.00
CA SER A 472 -7.60 9.01 4.11
C SER A 472 -6.55 8.03 3.59
N PRO A 473 -5.41 7.86 4.28
CA PRO A 473 -4.43 6.86 3.92
C PRO A 473 -4.95 5.43 4.18
N GLU A 474 -6.12 5.27 4.79
CA GLU A 474 -6.80 3.96 4.94
C GLU A 474 -7.59 3.55 3.68
N GLY A 475 -7.62 4.41 2.64
CA GLY A 475 -8.35 4.16 1.39
C GLY A 475 -9.75 4.78 1.36
N MET A 476 -10.40 4.68 0.20
CA MET A 476 -11.69 5.36 -0.05
C MET A 476 -12.84 4.81 0.79
N GLY A 477 -12.82 3.51 1.11
CA GLY A 477 -13.84 2.90 1.98
C GLY A 477 -13.78 3.49 3.39
N TYR A 478 -12.59 3.52 3.99
CA TYR A 478 -12.38 4.07 5.34
C TYR A 478 -12.40 5.60 5.40
N HIS A 479 -12.20 6.28 4.28
CA HIS A 479 -12.45 7.71 4.19
C HIS A 479 -13.90 8.03 4.58
N THR A 480 -14.89 7.38 3.96
CA THR A 480 -16.31 7.59 4.30
C THR A 480 -16.66 7.17 5.72
N TYR A 481 -16.11 6.05 6.18
CA TYR A 481 -16.32 5.57 7.55
C TYR A 481 -15.69 6.49 8.61
N THR A 482 -14.58 7.17 8.30
CA THR A 482 -14.02 8.21 9.16
C THR A 482 -14.93 9.43 9.22
N MET A 483 -15.49 9.83 8.08
CA MET A 483 -16.43 10.95 8.00
C MET A 483 -17.68 10.71 8.82
N SER A 484 -18.14 9.45 8.98
CA SER A 484 -19.28 9.13 9.85
C SER A 484 -18.99 9.36 11.35
N GLY A 485 -17.71 9.51 11.75
CA GLY A 485 -17.32 10.00 13.07
C GLY A 485 -17.10 11.52 13.12
N LEU A 486 -16.40 12.08 12.13
CA LEU A 486 -16.06 13.52 12.12
C LEU A 486 -17.25 14.44 11.86
N THR A 487 -18.19 14.03 11.01
CA THR A 487 -19.35 14.85 10.65
C THR A 487 -20.28 15.05 11.85
N PRO A 488 -20.64 14.00 12.63
CA PRO A 488 -21.36 14.21 13.89
C PRO A 488 -20.62 15.09 14.88
N ILE A 489 -19.28 15.04 14.94
CA ILE A 489 -18.50 15.94 15.80
C ILE A 489 -18.71 17.39 15.36
N ALA A 490 -18.52 17.68 14.08
CA ALA A 490 -18.66 19.02 13.52
C ALA A 490 -20.08 19.57 13.66
N GLU A 491 -21.08 18.74 13.38
CA GLU A 491 -22.51 19.08 13.47
C GLU A 491 -22.97 19.31 14.91
N THR A 492 -22.51 18.49 15.86
CA THR A 492 -22.81 18.71 17.29
C THR A 492 -22.13 19.98 17.78
N ALA A 493 -20.85 20.19 17.44
CA ALA A 493 -20.12 21.41 17.78
C ALA A 493 -20.82 22.66 17.22
N TYR A 494 -21.26 22.63 15.96
CA TYR A 494 -21.98 23.73 15.34
C TYR A 494 -23.27 24.08 16.09
N ARG A 495 -24.05 23.06 16.51
CA ARG A 495 -25.27 23.26 17.33
C ARG A 495 -24.99 23.78 18.73
N LEU A 496 -23.80 23.54 19.26
CA LEU A 496 -23.31 24.17 20.49
C LEU A 496 -22.83 25.62 20.28
N GLY A 497 -22.85 26.14 19.05
CA GLY A 497 -22.33 27.46 18.71
C GLY A 497 -20.83 27.48 18.43
N ILE A 498 -20.21 26.33 18.20
CA ILE A 498 -18.78 26.16 17.91
C ILE A 498 -18.62 25.83 16.43
N ASN A 499 -18.17 26.79 15.63
CA ASN A 499 -18.00 26.57 14.19
C ASN A 499 -16.63 25.99 13.87
N VAL A 500 -16.55 24.69 13.54
CA VAL A 500 -15.32 24.02 13.06
C VAL A 500 -15.17 23.98 11.54
N TYR A 501 -16.21 24.37 10.79
CA TYR A 501 -16.22 24.40 9.31
C TYR A 501 -15.34 25.52 8.71
N HIS A 502 -14.79 26.40 9.54
CA HIS A 502 -13.78 27.36 9.10
C HIS A 502 -12.44 26.69 8.71
N ASP A 503 -12.19 25.45 9.16
CA ASP A 503 -10.95 24.72 8.90
C ASP A 503 -10.84 24.28 7.42
N PRO A 504 -9.89 24.83 6.63
CA PRO A 504 -9.71 24.47 5.24
C PRO A 504 -9.24 23.02 5.03
N ALA A 505 -8.62 22.40 6.05
CA ALA A 505 -8.24 20.98 5.98
C ALA A 505 -9.49 20.09 6.01
N TYR A 506 -10.47 20.43 6.84
CA TYR A 506 -11.74 19.69 6.91
C TYR A 506 -12.54 19.83 5.61
N ARG A 507 -12.53 21.02 4.99
CA ARG A 507 -13.10 21.22 3.64
C ARG A 507 -12.52 20.26 2.60
N LYS A 508 -11.19 20.11 2.56
CA LYS A 508 -10.52 19.21 1.60
C LYS A 508 -10.94 17.75 1.76
N VAL A 509 -11.30 17.31 2.96
CA VAL A 509 -11.83 15.97 3.21
C VAL A 509 -13.07 15.70 2.36
N PHE A 510 -13.96 16.69 2.19
CA PHE A 510 -15.14 16.53 1.34
C PHE A 510 -14.85 16.70 -0.16
N GLU A 511 -13.89 17.55 -0.54
CA GLU A 511 -13.58 17.84 -1.96
C GLU A 511 -12.79 16.69 -2.64
N ALA A 512 -11.93 16.01 -1.88
CA ALA A 512 -11.02 15.00 -2.40
C ALA A 512 -11.77 13.80 -3.06
N PRO A 513 -12.73 13.13 -2.40
CA PRO A 513 -13.53 12.05 -3.00
C PRO A 513 -14.22 12.42 -4.31
N LEU A 514 -14.75 13.64 -4.42
CA LEU A 514 -15.46 14.11 -5.61
C LEU A 514 -14.52 14.21 -6.81
N SER A 515 -13.26 14.54 -6.57
CA SER A 515 -12.28 14.78 -7.62
C SER A 515 -11.77 13.50 -8.29
N VAL A 516 -12.03 12.34 -7.68
CA VAL A 516 -11.70 10.99 -8.19
C VAL A 516 -12.92 10.12 -8.48
N MET A 517 -14.12 10.69 -8.32
CA MET A 517 -15.38 9.99 -8.54
C MET A 517 -15.55 9.57 -10.00
N LEU A 518 -16.09 8.37 -10.21
CA LEU A 518 -16.52 7.94 -11.55
C LEU A 518 -17.82 8.66 -11.93
N PRO A 519 -18.00 9.10 -13.18
CA PRO A 519 -19.26 9.73 -13.57
C PRO A 519 -20.46 8.80 -13.33
N GLY A 520 -21.48 9.28 -12.60
CA GLY A 520 -22.66 8.48 -12.24
C GLY A 520 -22.54 7.64 -10.96
N GLU A 521 -21.38 7.65 -10.29
CA GLU A 521 -21.23 7.10 -8.94
C GLU A 521 -22.04 7.96 -7.94
N GLU A 522 -22.77 7.32 -7.02
CA GLU A 522 -23.54 8.03 -5.99
C GLU A 522 -22.75 8.07 -4.68
N PHE A 523 -22.54 9.28 -4.15
CA PHE A 523 -22.08 9.45 -2.78
C PHE A 523 -23.28 9.54 -1.83
N GLN A 524 -23.10 9.15 -0.57
CA GLN A 524 -24.14 9.35 0.46
C GLN A 524 -24.50 10.84 0.54
N ARG A 525 -25.73 11.15 0.11
CA ARG A 525 -26.18 12.51 -0.25
C ARG A 525 -26.43 13.42 0.96
N SER A 526 -26.74 12.85 2.12
CA SER A 526 -27.16 13.60 3.30
C SER A 526 -26.04 14.43 3.92
N ASP A 527 -24.88 13.82 4.15
CA ASP A 527 -23.79 14.44 4.93
C ASP A 527 -23.13 15.57 4.18
N TYR A 528 -23.08 15.45 2.85
CA TYR A 528 -22.47 16.47 2.02
C TYR A 528 -23.39 17.68 1.78
N THR A 529 -24.71 17.50 1.73
CA THR A 529 -25.66 18.61 1.53
C THR A 529 -25.54 19.62 2.69
N VAL A 530 -25.56 19.10 3.92
CA VAL A 530 -25.37 19.92 5.13
C VAL A 530 -23.98 20.55 5.15
N ALA A 531 -22.94 19.81 4.78
CA ALA A 531 -21.59 20.36 4.71
C ALA A 531 -21.51 21.57 3.74
N VAL A 532 -22.17 21.53 2.57
CA VAL A 532 -22.20 22.67 1.63
C VAL A 532 -22.67 23.94 2.31
N GLU A 533 -23.81 23.85 3.01
CA GLU A 533 -24.44 24.97 3.69
C GLU A 533 -23.50 25.52 4.76
N ARG A 534 -22.95 24.64 5.61
CA ARG A 534 -22.05 25.01 6.71
C ARG A 534 -20.74 25.64 6.25
N PHE A 535 -20.14 25.11 5.18
CA PHE A 535 -18.95 25.71 4.61
C PHE A 535 -19.26 27.06 3.95
N THR A 536 -20.40 27.19 3.26
CA THR A 536 -20.84 28.46 2.66
C THR A 536 -21.06 29.54 3.73
N GLU A 537 -21.74 29.19 4.84
CA GLU A 537 -21.91 30.06 6.02
C GLU A 537 -20.56 30.47 6.64
N ALA A 538 -19.56 29.58 6.62
CA ALA A 538 -18.20 29.84 7.07
C ALA A 538 -17.36 30.68 6.08
N GLY A 539 -17.94 31.17 4.98
CA GLY A 539 -17.26 31.96 3.96
C GLY A 539 -16.50 31.14 2.92
N HIS A 540 -16.65 29.82 2.94
CA HIS A 540 -16.06 28.90 1.97
C HIS A 540 -17.11 28.55 0.90
N LEU A 541 -17.05 29.20 -0.26
CA LEU A 541 -17.85 28.80 -1.41
C LEU A 541 -17.47 27.36 -1.81
N MET A 542 -18.40 26.43 -1.62
CA MET A 542 -18.28 25.04 -2.08
C MET A 542 -19.46 24.70 -2.98
N GLU A 543 -19.18 24.30 -4.22
CA GLU A 543 -20.20 23.80 -5.13
C GLU A 543 -20.09 22.29 -5.20
N PHE A 544 -21.08 21.58 -4.64
CA PHE A 544 -21.14 20.14 -4.78
C PHE A 544 -22.03 19.71 -5.94
N PRO A 545 -21.71 18.58 -6.61
CA PRO A 545 -22.53 18.03 -7.67
C PRO A 545 -23.73 17.24 -7.10
N PHE A 546 -24.75 17.93 -6.56
CA PHE A 546 -26.05 17.31 -6.25
C PHE A 546 -27.09 17.59 -7.34
N GLY A 547 -27.91 16.59 -7.69
CA GLY A 547 -29.02 16.72 -8.65
C GLY A 547 -28.93 15.77 -9.87
N GLU A 548 -29.83 15.94 -10.84
CA GLU A 548 -29.90 15.12 -12.07
C GLU A 548 -28.71 15.31 -13.03
N ASP A 549 -27.86 16.33 -12.78
CA ASP A 549 -26.73 16.72 -13.65
C ASP A 549 -25.35 16.18 -13.18
N LYS A 550 -25.34 15.18 -12.28
CA LYS A 550 -24.11 14.58 -11.69
C LYS A 550 -23.10 14.10 -12.73
N VAL A 551 -23.60 13.39 -13.76
CA VAL A 551 -22.76 12.84 -14.84
C VAL A 551 -22.13 13.98 -15.63
N ALA A 552 -22.91 14.99 -16.03
CA ALA A 552 -22.38 16.11 -16.79
C ALA A 552 -21.31 16.87 -15.98
N ARG A 553 -21.57 17.18 -14.70
CA ARG A 553 -20.62 17.87 -13.81
C ARG A 553 -19.35 17.06 -13.55
N ALA A 554 -19.44 15.75 -13.29
CA ALA A 554 -18.27 14.89 -13.14
C ALA A 554 -17.42 14.83 -14.43
N CYS A 555 -18.08 14.84 -15.59
CA CYS A 555 -17.41 14.92 -16.89
C CYS A 555 -16.73 16.28 -17.16
N ARG A 556 -17.05 17.35 -16.39
CA ARG A 556 -16.38 18.67 -16.48
C ARG A 556 -15.12 18.77 -15.63
N LEU A 557 -14.86 17.82 -14.73
CA LEU A 557 -13.71 17.88 -13.84
C LEU A 557 -12.40 17.80 -14.66
N PRO A 558 -11.37 18.57 -14.31
CA PRO A 558 -10.09 18.49 -14.99
C PRO A 558 -9.39 17.16 -14.66
N SER A 559 -8.47 16.75 -15.54
CA SER A 559 -7.45 15.76 -15.17
C SER A 559 -6.68 16.25 -13.94
N SER A 560 -6.53 15.38 -12.95
CA SER A 560 -5.99 15.76 -11.63
C SER A 560 -5.02 14.70 -11.13
N ASN A 561 -4.05 15.12 -10.34
CA ASN A 561 -3.06 14.22 -9.75
C ASN A 561 -2.91 14.49 -8.26
N PHE A 562 -3.20 13.46 -7.47
CA PHE A 562 -3.11 13.47 -6.01
C PHE A 562 -1.81 12.77 -5.64
N ARG A 563 -0.77 13.56 -5.31
CA ARG A 563 0.61 13.06 -5.13
C ARG A 563 0.79 12.32 -3.83
N GLU A 564 0.17 12.80 -2.76
CA GLU A 564 0.28 12.21 -1.44
C GLU A 564 -0.53 10.92 -1.36
N PHE A 565 -1.75 10.95 -1.92
CA PHE A 565 -2.59 9.76 -2.07
C PHE A 565 -2.03 8.78 -3.12
N GLY A 566 -1.30 9.33 -4.10
CA GLY A 566 -0.74 8.66 -5.25
C GLY A 566 -1.78 8.01 -6.17
N TYR A 567 -2.71 8.85 -6.63
CA TYR A 567 -3.70 8.48 -7.63
C TYR A 567 -3.76 9.56 -8.71
N GLY A 568 -3.66 9.15 -9.97
CA GLY A 568 -3.71 10.05 -11.12
C GLY A 568 -4.98 9.81 -11.93
N VAL A 569 -5.62 10.88 -12.38
CA VAL A 569 -6.83 10.82 -13.20
C VAL A 569 -6.65 11.63 -14.49
N LEU A 570 -6.84 10.97 -15.63
CA LEU A 570 -6.92 11.60 -16.94
C LEU A 570 -8.37 11.59 -17.45
N ARG A 571 -8.85 12.73 -17.95
CA ARG A 571 -10.22 12.91 -18.47
C ARG A 571 -10.21 13.50 -19.89
N THR A 572 -11.07 13.04 -20.80
CA THR A 572 -11.41 13.78 -22.04
C THR A 572 -12.50 14.82 -21.76
N SER A 573 -12.80 15.69 -22.72
CA SER A 573 -13.81 16.76 -22.56
C SER A 573 -15.23 16.21 -22.36
N GLU A 574 -16.15 17.12 -22.04
CA GLU A 574 -17.56 16.85 -21.70
C GLU A 574 -18.35 16.11 -22.79
N GLY A 575 -19.41 15.40 -22.40
CA GLY A 575 -20.37 14.77 -23.31
C GLY A 575 -20.52 13.26 -23.12
N ALA A 576 -21.32 12.63 -23.97
CA ALA A 576 -21.64 11.20 -23.93
C ALA A 576 -20.44 10.27 -24.22
N ASP A 577 -19.35 10.84 -24.76
CA ASP A 577 -18.11 10.15 -25.13
C ASP A 577 -16.95 10.49 -24.17
N HIS A 578 -17.27 11.01 -22.99
CA HIS A 578 -16.29 11.28 -21.94
C HIS A 578 -15.56 10.00 -21.53
N ILE A 579 -14.23 10.07 -21.46
CA ILE A 579 -13.35 9.00 -21.01
C ILE A 579 -12.64 9.46 -19.75
N TYR A 580 -12.73 8.65 -18.70
CA TYR A 580 -11.99 8.76 -17.46
C TYR A 580 -11.03 7.57 -17.38
N VAL A 581 -9.74 7.83 -17.10
CA VAL A 581 -8.73 6.81 -16.81
C VAL A 581 -8.02 7.15 -15.51
N GLY A 582 -8.20 6.31 -14.49
CA GLY A 582 -7.52 6.40 -13.21
C GLY A 582 -6.38 5.39 -13.09
N MET A 583 -5.27 5.79 -12.46
CA MET A 583 -4.16 4.89 -12.11
C MET A 583 -3.68 5.12 -10.68
N THR A 584 -3.60 4.04 -9.93
CA THR A 584 -2.99 4.01 -8.60
C THR A 584 -1.47 3.85 -8.72
N TYR A 585 -0.71 4.71 -8.05
CA TYR A 585 0.75 4.63 -7.94
C TYR A 585 1.26 4.92 -6.51
N GLY A 586 0.37 5.30 -5.61
CA GLY A 586 0.66 5.76 -4.27
C GLY A 586 1.11 4.68 -3.30
N PRO A 587 1.39 5.10 -2.05
CA PRO A 587 1.74 4.16 -1.01
C PRO A 587 0.61 3.16 -0.78
N GLU A 588 0.97 1.95 -0.38
CA GLU A 588 0.01 1.04 0.23
C GLU A 588 -0.64 1.76 1.42
N ALA A 589 -1.95 1.61 1.59
CA ALA A 589 -2.69 2.24 2.67
C ALA A 589 -2.05 1.88 4.03
N MET A 590 -1.21 2.79 4.56
CA MET A 590 -0.09 2.45 5.45
C MET A 590 -0.48 1.99 6.86
N TRP A 591 -1.77 1.94 7.19
CA TRP A 591 -2.17 1.85 8.60
C TRP A 591 -2.83 0.55 9.02
N TYR A 592 -3.47 -0.24 8.13
CA TYR A 592 -4.18 -1.46 8.55
C TYR A 592 -4.32 -2.59 7.52
N GLY A 593 -3.65 -2.55 6.36
CA GLY A 593 -3.69 -3.66 5.38
C GLY A 593 -5.08 -3.91 4.76
N HIS A 594 -5.94 -2.89 4.74
CA HIS A 594 -7.30 -2.98 4.20
C HIS A 594 -7.39 -2.75 2.67
N GLU A 595 -6.34 -2.23 2.03
CA GLU A 595 -6.23 -2.13 0.56
C GLU A 595 -4.81 -2.52 0.07
N PRO A 596 -4.48 -3.82 -0.04
CA PRO A 596 -3.16 -4.27 -0.52
C PRO A 596 -3.03 -4.34 -2.05
N ASN A 597 -1.78 -4.22 -2.51
CA ASN A 597 -1.19 -4.50 -3.84
C ASN A 597 -1.90 -3.96 -5.10
N ARG A 598 -2.31 -2.69 -5.10
CA ARG A 598 -2.98 -2.02 -6.25
C ARG A 598 -2.07 -1.16 -7.11
N GLN A 599 -0.76 -1.23 -6.94
CA GLN A 599 0.11 -0.34 -7.69
C GLN A 599 0.00 -0.65 -9.19
N PHE A 600 -0.09 0.42 -9.98
CA PHE A 600 -0.45 0.37 -11.39
C PHE A 600 -1.84 -0.17 -11.71
N SER A 601 -2.76 -0.32 -10.75
CA SER A 601 -4.16 -0.65 -11.06
C SER A 601 -4.77 0.43 -11.94
N LEU A 602 -5.58 0.01 -12.91
CA LEU A 602 -6.31 0.90 -13.81
C LEU A 602 -7.82 0.82 -13.60
N VAL A 603 -8.46 1.98 -13.63
CA VAL A 603 -9.91 2.14 -13.70
C VAL A 603 -10.28 2.94 -14.94
N LEU A 604 -11.21 2.44 -15.74
CA LEU A 604 -11.72 3.08 -16.96
C LEU A 604 -13.24 3.28 -16.87
N TYR A 605 -13.69 4.47 -17.25
CA TYR A 605 -15.09 4.79 -17.52
C TYR A 605 -15.20 5.48 -18.88
N ALA A 606 -16.16 5.04 -19.68
CA ALA A 606 -16.43 5.59 -21.01
C ALA A 606 -17.87 5.30 -21.43
N ASN A 607 -18.38 5.90 -22.51
CA ASN A 607 -19.73 5.65 -23.04
C ASN A 607 -20.87 5.74 -21.98
N GLY A 608 -20.68 6.52 -20.91
CA GLY A 608 -21.64 6.64 -19.81
C GLY A 608 -21.65 5.47 -18.81
N ARG A 609 -20.62 4.62 -18.77
CA ARG A 609 -20.54 3.49 -17.84
C ARG A 609 -19.10 3.08 -17.47
N ALA A 610 -18.96 2.33 -16.38
CA ALA A 610 -17.69 1.70 -16.03
C ALA A 610 -17.31 0.62 -17.06
N MET A 611 -16.03 0.59 -17.43
CA MET A 611 -15.47 -0.41 -18.35
C MET A 611 -14.64 -1.47 -17.63
N THR A 612 -14.12 -1.15 -16.45
CA THR A 612 -13.33 -2.04 -15.60
C THR A 612 -13.98 -2.16 -14.22
N PRO A 613 -13.93 -3.34 -13.57
CA PRO A 613 -14.18 -3.42 -12.14
C PRO A 613 -13.28 -2.49 -11.34
N ARG A 614 -13.86 -1.76 -10.38
CA ARG A 614 -13.09 -1.05 -9.34
C ARG A 614 -12.87 -2.01 -8.18
N GLY A 615 -11.63 -2.22 -7.75
CA GLY A 615 -11.37 -3.07 -6.59
C GLY A 615 -11.94 -2.47 -5.31
N ARG A 616 -12.75 -3.23 -4.56
CA ARG A 616 -13.09 -2.91 -3.15
C ARG A 616 -12.08 -3.56 -2.20
N GLY A 617 -11.75 -2.91 -1.08
CA GLY A 617 -11.02 -3.55 0.00
C GLY A 617 -11.86 -4.68 0.63
N PRO A 618 -11.24 -5.77 1.12
CA PRO A 618 -11.98 -6.86 1.76
C PRO A 618 -12.80 -6.38 2.96
N THR A 619 -14.03 -6.88 3.09
CA THR A 619 -14.76 -6.86 4.37
C THR A 619 -14.39 -8.08 5.22
N TYR A 620 -14.45 -7.94 6.54
CA TYR A 620 -14.24 -9.07 7.45
C TYR A 620 -15.19 -10.22 7.13
N GLY A 621 -14.63 -11.39 6.80
CA GLY A 621 -15.40 -12.60 6.44
C GLY A 621 -15.70 -12.76 4.94
N ASP A 622 -15.21 -11.86 4.07
CA ASP A 622 -15.36 -11.99 2.62
C ASP A 622 -14.52 -13.16 2.08
N ALA A 623 -15.18 -14.11 1.41
CA ALA A 623 -14.54 -15.27 0.78
C ALA A 623 -13.56 -14.88 -0.34
N LEU A 624 -13.73 -13.70 -0.94
CA LEU A 624 -12.84 -13.13 -1.97
C LEU A 624 -11.83 -12.14 -1.40
N ALA A 625 -11.69 -12.07 -0.07
CA ALA A 625 -10.75 -11.14 0.54
C ALA A 625 -9.31 -11.37 0.07
N GLY A 626 -8.91 -12.63 -0.16
CA GLY A 626 -7.59 -12.97 -0.70
C GLY A 626 -7.39 -12.56 -2.16
N TRP A 627 -8.46 -12.45 -2.95
CA TRP A 627 -8.42 -12.03 -4.37
C TRP A 627 -8.40 -10.51 -4.53
N ALA A 628 -9.24 -9.81 -3.77
CA ALA A 628 -9.47 -8.37 -3.89
C ALA A 628 -8.22 -7.51 -3.65
N VAL A 629 -7.26 -8.10 -2.96
CA VAL A 629 -6.02 -7.48 -2.48
C VAL A 629 -4.82 -7.77 -3.37
N THR A 630 -4.98 -8.53 -4.46
CA THR A 630 -3.85 -8.89 -5.32
C THR A 630 -3.70 -7.95 -6.51
N ALA A 631 -2.47 -7.82 -7.03
CA ALA A 631 -2.23 -7.11 -8.28
C ALA A 631 -3.03 -7.72 -9.44
N LEU A 632 -3.15 -9.05 -9.48
CA LEU A 632 -3.98 -9.78 -10.44
C LEU A 632 -5.47 -9.38 -10.30
N GLY A 633 -5.98 -9.27 -9.08
CA GLY A 633 -7.32 -8.78 -8.76
C GLY A 633 -7.55 -7.30 -9.01
N ASN A 634 -6.58 -6.56 -9.56
CA ASN A 634 -6.62 -5.11 -9.76
C ASN A 634 -6.07 -4.62 -11.12
N ASN A 635 -6.04 -5.45 -12.17
CA ASN A 635 -5.53 -5.06 -13.51
C ASN A 635 -4.08 -4.52 -13.48
N ALA A 636 -3.27 -5.00 -12.54
CA ALA A 636 -1.86 -4.64 -12.39
C ALA A 636 -0.94 -5.75 -12.94
N PRO A 637 0.29 -5.42 -13.36
CA PRO A 637 1.25 -6.41 -13.84
C PRO A 637 1.76 -7.29 -12.71
N THR A 638 1.91 -8.59 -12.97
CA THR A 638 2.46 -9.57 -12.03
C THR A 638 3.68 -10.29 -12.60
N VAL A 639 4.55 -10.80 -11.71
CA VAL A 639 5.79 -11.52 -12.08
C VAL A 639 5.81 -12.88 -11.40
N ASP A 640 6.07 -13.94 -12.14
CA ASP A 640 6.28 -15.31 -11.63
C ASP A 640 5.17 -15.87 -10.71
N ASP A 641 3.89 -15.58 -11.01
CA ASP A 641 2.71 -15.87 -10.16
C ASP A 641 2.75 -15.21 -8.76
N MET A 642 3.66 -14.25 -8.55
CA MET A 642 3.81 -13.52 -7.30
C MET A 642 3.06 -12.20 -7.34
N ASP A 643 2.54 -11.81 -6.18
CA ASP A 643 1.97 -10.50 -5.94
C ASP A 643 3.04 -9.43 -5.64
N HIS A 644 2.67 -8.14 -5.67
CA HIS A 644 3.58 -7.05 -5.30
C HIS A 644 4.03 -7.19 -3.84
N TRP A 645 5.28 -6.83 -3.57
CA TRP A 645 5.85 -6.81 -2.22
C TRP A 645 5.37 -5.60 -1.40
N GLY A 646 4.08 -5.58 -1.02
CA GLY A 646 3.43 -4.71 -0.02
C GLY A 646 4.20 -3.49 0.54
N GLU A 647 4.29 -3.37 1.87
CA GLU A 647 4.48 -2.12 2.67
C GLU A 647 5.73 -1.27 2.36
N ARG A 648 6.54 -1.68 1.38
CA ARG A 648 7.83 -1.10 0.99
C ARG A 648 7.93 -0.72 -0.49
N SER A 649 6.86 -0.87 -1.26
CA SER A 649 6.90 -0.83 -2.73
C SER A 649 6.40 0.48 -3.37
N ASN A 650 6.42 1.64 -2.70
CA ASN A 650 5.81 2.88 -3.24
C ASN A 650 6.28 3.21 -4.67
N SER A 651 5.34 3.35 -5.60
CA SER A 651 5.69 3.77 -6.96
C SER A 651 5.98 5.27 -7.00
N ARG A 652 6.88 5.68 -7.90
CA ARG A 652 7.23 7.08 -8.13
C ARG A 652 6.58 7.59 -9.39
N LEU A 653 5.77 8.65 -9.28
CA LEU A 653 5.27 9.38 -10.44
C LEU A 653 6.45 10.06 -11.18
N LEU A 654 6.59 9.77 -12.47
CA LEU A 654 7.67 10.29 -13.32
C LEU A 654 7.21 11.44 -14.22
N ALA A 655 5.93 11.46 -14.61
CA ALA A 655 5.32 12.51 -15.42
C ALA A 655 3.79 12.55 -15.21
N PHE A 656 3.22 13.75 -15.19
CA PHE A 656 1.79 13.99 -15.31
C PHE A 656 1.62 15.30 -16.09
N GLU A 657 1.17 15.21 -17.34
CA GLU A 657 1.11 16.35 -18.25
C GLU A 657 -0.24 16.37 -18.96
N THR A 658 -0.84 17.56 -19.05
CA THR A 658 -2.12 17.76 -19.74
C THR A 658 -1.91 18.71 -20.90
N ALA A 659 -2.19 18.23 -22.12
CA ALA A 659 -2.19 19.05 -23.32
C ALA A 659 -3.54 18.89 -24.05
N PRO A 660 -3.91 19.82 -24.95
CA PRO A 660 -5.21 19.84 -25.60
C PRO A 660 -5.60 18.50 -26.26
N ARG A 661 -4.69 17.92 -27.07
CA ARG A 661 -4.96 16.67 -27.82
C ARG A 661 -4.53 15.38 -27.13
N VAL A 662 -3.63 15.48 -26.15
CA VAL A 662 -3.08 14.30 -25.48
C VAL A 662 -2.75 14.63 -24.03
N LYS A 663 -3.15 13.75 -23.13
CA LYS A 663 -2.81 13.81 -21.70
C LYS A 663 -2.01 12.57 -21.35
N VAL A 664 -1.12 12.66 -20.37
CA VAL A 664 -0.27 11.53 -20.03
C VAL A 664 0.08 11.49 -18.56
N MET A 665 0.16 10.28 -18.03
CA MET A 665 0.76 10.00 -16.74
C MET A 665 1.67 8.78 -16.82
N ARG A 666 2.77 8.82 -16.07
CA ARG A 666 3.75 7.73 -16.01
C ARG A 666 4.25 7.56 -14.60
N ALA A 667 4.31 6.32 -14.13
CA ALA A 667 4.91 5.97 -12.84
C ALA A 667 5.83 4.76 -12.98
N SER A 668 6.80 4.63 -12.07
CA SER A 668 7.77 3.54 -12.02
C SER A 668 7.85 2.93 -10.63
N ASN A 669 8.17 1.64 -10.56
CA ASN A 669 8.35 0.90 -9.32
C ASN A 669 9.47 -0.13 -9.46
N ASP A 670 10.50 -0.02 -8.63
CA ASP A 670 11.64 -0.94 -8.56
C ASP A 670 11.68 -1.75 -7.25
N ALA A 671 10.62 -1.64 -6.45
CA ALA A 671 10.48 -2.30 -5.16
C ALA A 671 9.30 -3.29 -5.09
N ALA A 672 8.40 -3.29 -6.10
CA ALA A 672 7.30 -4.27 -6.19
C ALA A 672 7.78 -5.72 -6.28
N TYR A 673 8.95 -5.94 -6.90
CA TYR A 673 9.60 -7.24 -7.02
C TYR A 673 11.13 -7.06 -6.98
N PRO A 674 11.88 -7.99 -6.38
CA PRO A 674 13.34 -7.86 -6.25
C PRO A 674 14.00 -7.90 -7.61
N GLY A 675 14.80 -6.87 -7.91
CA GLY A 675 15.56 -6.82 -9.15
C GLY A 675 14.72 -6.64 -10.41
N ILE A 676 13.41 -6.36 -10.30
CA ILE A 676 12.53 -6.04 -11.43
C ILE A 676 12.09 -4.58 -11.34
N ALA A 677 12.35 -3.82 -12.39
CA ALA A 677 11.82 -2.48 -12.56
C ALA A 677 10.54 -2.51 -13.41
N LEU A 678 9.42 -2.16 -12.80
CA LEU A 678 8.14 -1.92 -13.45
C LEU A 678 8.01 -0.43 -13.83
N ASP A 679 7.36 -0.15 -14.96
CA ASP A 679 7.01 1.22 -15.39
C ASP A 679 5.74 1.16 -16.23
N ARG A 680 4.72 1.96 -15.87
CA ARG A 680 3.46 2.05 -16.61
C ARG A 680 3.21 3.49 -17.04
N THR A 681 2.94 3.67 -18.33
CA THR A 681 2.62 4.96 -18.94
C THR A 681 1.24 4.88 -19.59
N LEU A 682 0.37 5.83 -19.27
CA LEU A 682 -0.92 6.00 -19.92
C LEU A 682 -0.94 7.29 -20.72
N PHE A 683 -1.24 7.20 -22.01
CA PHE A 683 -1.64 8.35 -22.83
C PHE A 683 -3.15 8.31 -23.03
N LEU A 684 -3.82 9.42 -22.77
CA LEU A 684 -5.22 9.63 -23.12
C LEU A 684 -5.29 10.57 -24.32
N ALA A 685 -5.68 10.02 -25.47
CA ALA A 685 -5.89 10.75 -26.71
C ALA A 685 -7.39 10.96 -26.95
N ASP A 686 -7.75 11.56 -28.08
CA ASP A 686 -9.15 11.76 -28.45
C ASP A 686 -9.82 10.43 -28.81
N GLY A 687 -10.74 9.97 -27.94
CA GLY A 687 -11.55 8.76 -28.12
C GLY A 687 -10.91 7.43 -27.68
N TYR A 688 -9.68 7.42 -27.17
CA TYR A 688 -9.01 6.17 -26.74
C TYR A 688 -7.85 6.42 -25.78
N ALA A 689 -7.43 5.37 -25.06
CA ALA A 689 -6.24 5.38 -24.22
C ALA A 689 -5.17 4.40 -24.74
N VAL A 690 -3.89 4.75 -24.57
CA VAL A 690 -2.75 3.88 -24.85
C VAL A 690 -2.07 3.55 -23.53
N ASP A 691 -1.99 2.25 -23.24
CA ASP A 691 -1.41 1.68 -22.03
C ASP A 691 -0.10 0.98 -22.36
N LEU A 692 0.99 1.46 -21.77
CA LEU A 692 2.34 0.96 -21.97
C LEU A 692 2.89 0.50 -20.62
N ALA A 693 2.70 -0.77 -20.30
CA ALA A 693 3.22 -1.40 -19.09
C ALA A 693 4.49 -2.19 -19.41
N SER A 694 5.61 -1.84 -18.78
CA SER A 694 6.91 -2.47 -19.00
C SER A 694 7.45 -3.08 -17.72
N ALA A 695 8.15 -4.20 -17.87
CA ALA A 695 8.88 -4.87 -16.80
C ALA A 695 10.29 -5.22 -17.28
N ARG A 696 11.30 -4.97 -16.43
CA ARG A 696 12.71 -5.19 -16.77
C ARG A 696 13.42 -5.85 -15.60
N ALA A 697 13.95 -7.04 -15.83
CA ALA A 697 14.75 -7.78 -14.86
C ALA A 697 16.23 -7.38 -14.95
N GLY A 698 16.86 -7.13 -13.80
CA GLY A 698 18.31 -6.95 -13.73
C GLY A 698 19.06 -8.23 -14.14
N HIS A 699 18.55 -9.38 -13.73
CA HIS A 699 19.14 -10.71 -13.94
C HIS A 699 18.05 -11.75 -14.14
N GLY A 700 18.37 -12.88 -14.79
CA GLY A 700 17.44 -13.97 -15.01
C GLY A 700 16.35 -13.69 -16.06
N GLU A 701 15.74 -14.75 -16.57
CA GLU A 701 14.49 -14.66 -17.30
C GLU A 701 13.33 -14.86 -16.34
N HIS A 702 12.28 -14.08 -16.53
CA HIS A 702 11.08 -14.10 -15.70
C HIS A 702 9.85 -14.25 -16.56
N ARG A 703 8.76 -14.70 -15.95
CA ARG A 703 7.43 -14.68 -16.53
C ARG A 703 6.72 -13.41 -16.07
N PHE A 704 6.20 -12.66 -17.03
CA PHE A 704 5.44 -11.45 -16.81
C PHE A 704 4.01 -11.65 -17.29
N ASP A 705 3.07 -11.20 -16.47
CA ASP A 705 1.64 -11.33 -16.72
C ASP A 705 0.96 -9.96 -16.56
N LEU A 706 0.02 -9.65 -17.45
CA LEU A 706 -0.90 -8.53 -17.28
C LEU A 706 -2.31 -8.98 -17.62
N ILE A 707 -3.22 -8.79 -16.66
CA ILE A 707 -4.63 -9.15 -16.80
C ILE A 707 -5.48 -7.91 -17.14
N TYR A 708 -6.43 -8.12 -18.04
CA TYR A 708 -7.46 -7.18 -18.44
C TYR A 708 -8.82 -7.75 -18.03
N ARG A 709 -9.35 -7.28 -16.89
CA ARG A 709 -10.69 -7.60 -16.42
C ARG A 709 -11.62 -6.46 -16.80
N LEU A 710 -12.54 -6.73 -17.71
CA LEU A 710 -13.38 -5.72 -18.34
C LEU A 710 -14.85 -6.15 -18.27
N PHE A 711 -15.74 -5.18 -18.08
CA PHE A 711 -17.18 -5.45 -18.09
C PHE A 711 -17.66 -5.72 -19.52
N GLY A 712 -18.45 -6.78 -19.68
CA GLY A 712 -19.05 -7.19 -20.95
C GLY A 712 -18.66 -8.61 -21.35
N LYS A 713 -19.29 -9.10 -22.42
CA LYS A 713 -18.98 -10.41 -23.00
C LYS A 713 -17.79 -10.30 -23.95
N LEU A 714 -16.79 -11.15 -23.75
CA LEU A 714 -15.58 -11.21 -24.55
C LEU A 714 -15.80 -11.86 -25.92
N SER A 715 -15.25 -11.23 -26.97
CA SER A 715 -15.08 -11.78 -28.31
C SER A 715 -13.64 -11.55 -28.77
N CYS A 716 -12.99 -12.60 -29.28
CA CYS A 716 -11.62 -12.54 -29.77
C CYS A 716 -11.37 -13.66 -30.79
N ASP A 717 -10.70 -13.32 -31.89
CA ASP A 717 -10.47 -14.23 -33.03
C ASP A 717 -9.25 -15.14 -32.86
N LEU A 718 -8.55 -15.07 -31.71
CA LEU A 718 -7.45 -15.97 -31.43
C LEU A 718 -7.96 -17.42 -31.28
N PRO A 719 -7.20 -18.42 -31.79
CA PRO A 719 -7.62 -19.82 -31.78
C PRO A 719 -7.41 -20.44 -30.39
N PHE A 720 -8.28 -20.10 -29.44
CA PHE A 720 -8.21 -20.57 -28.07
C PHE A 720 -8.46 -22.08 -27.94
N GLN A 721 -7.60 -22.75 -27.16
CA GLN A 721 -7.75 -24.15 -26.78
C GLN A 721 -8.03 -24.26 -25.28
N ALA A 722 -8.93 -25.16 -24.91
CA ALA A 722 -9.22 -25.42 -23.50
C ALA A 722 -7.96 -25.89 -22.75
N ARG A 723 -7.70 -25.31 -21.59
CA ARG A 723 -6.58 -25.67 -20.73
C ARG A 723 -7.10 -26.39 -19.49
N LYS A 724 -6.43 -27.47 -19.10
CA LYS A 724 -6.71 -28.16 -17.83
C LYS A 724 -5.79 -27.60 -16.74
N GLY A 725 -6.35 -27.35 -15.55
CA GLY A 725 -5.62 -26.83 -14.39
C GLY A 725 -5.52 -25.30 -14.35
N ALA A 726 -5.07 -24.78 -13.20
CA ALA A 726 -4.91 -23.35 -12.98
C ALA A 726 -3.77 -22.74 -13.82
N LEU A 727 -3.82 -21.42 -14.05
CA LEU A 727 -2.77 -20.69 -14.77
C LEU A 727 -1.47 -20.52 -13.96
N GLY A 728 -1.58 -20.58 -12.64
CA GLY A 728 -0.50 -20.39 -11.68
C GLY A 728 -0.93 -20.90 -10.30
N ALA A 729 -0.02 -20.85 -9.33
CA ALA A 729 -0.29 -21.26 -7.96
C ALA A 729 -0.14 -20.06 -7.00
N GLY A 730 -1.20 -19.68 -6.30
CA GLY A 730 -1.21 -18.58 -5.34
C GLY A 730 -1.48 -17.22 -5.99
N SER A 731 -1.58 -16.19 -5.14
CA SER A 731 -1.79 -14.79 -5.55
C SER A 731 -3.05 -14.55 -6.41
N GLY A 732 -4.06 -15.42 -6.26
CA GLY A 732 -5.35 -15.32 -6.96
C GLY A 732 -5.39 -16.02 -8.33
N TYR A 733 -4.29 -16.62 -8.80
CA TYR A 733 -4.29 -17.39 -10.05
C TYR A 733 -5.23 -18.60 -10.00
N GLU A 734 -5.43 -19.15 -8.81
CA GLU A 734 -6.36 -20.23 -8.50
C GLU A 734 -7.85 -19.83 -8.62
N ASP A 735 -8.15 -18.53 -8.54
CA ASP A 735 -9.51 -18.00 -8.64
C ASP A 735 -9.96 -17.80 -10.10
N LEU A 736 -9.03 -17.93 -11.06
CA LEU A 736 -9.31 -17.85 -12.49
C LEU A 736 -9.86 -19.19 -13.00
N THR A 737 -11.06 -19.14 -13.58
CA THR A 737 -11.80 -20.32 -14.07
C THR A 737 -12.01 -20.26 -15.58
N ASP A 738 -12.54 -21.33 -16.19
CA ASP A 738 -12.84 -21.44 -17.63
C ASP A 738 -11.68 -21.07 -18.56
N VAL A 739 -10.47 -21.45 -18.16
CA VAL A 739 -9.23 -21.03 -18.82
C VAL A 739 -9.09 -21.67 -20.21
N ARG A 740 -8.86 -20.82 -21.20
CA ARG A 740 -8.53 -21.19 -22.57
C ARG A 740 -7.32 -20.40 -23.04
N SER A 741 -6.37 -21.04 -23.72
CA SER A 741 -5.08 -20.45 -24.09
C SER A 741 -4.89 -20.42 -25.60
N ALA A 742 -4.26 -19.35 -26.09
CA ALA A 742 -3.76 -19.22 -27.47
C ALA A 742 -2.33 -18.67 -27.44
N ARG A 743 -1.56 -18.90 -28.51
CA ARG A 743 -0.22 -18.34 -28.68
C ARG A 743 -0.16 -17.49 -29.94
N THR A 744 0.51 -16.35 -29.86
CA THR A 744 0.71 -15.47 -31.01
C THR A 744 1.99 -14.66 -30.83
N GLY A 745 2.66 -14.33 -31.94
CA GLY A 745 3.70 -13.30 -32.00
C GLY A 745 3.21 -11.98 -32.60
N GLU A 746 2.06 -12.03 -33.27
CA GLU A 746 1.48 -10.93 -34.03
C GLU A 746 0.56 -10.07 -33.16
N GLY A 747 0.28 -8.84 -33.61
CA GLY A 747 -0.73 -7.99 -32.98
C GLY A 747 -2.13 -8.57 -33.12
N TRP A 748 -2.99 -8.32 -32.13
CA TRP A 748 -4.35 -8.87 -32.07
C TRP A 748 -5.30 -7.94 -31.33
N SER A 749 -6.60 -8.17 -31.48
CA SER A 749 -7.63 -7.42 -30.76
C SER A 749 -8.69 -8.31 -30.12
N ALA A 750 -9.32 -7.79 -29.09
CA ALA A 750 -10.49 -8.39 -28.43
C ALA A 750 -11.51 -7.31 -28.10
N ASP A 751 -12.79 -7.69 -28.08
CA ASP A 751 -13.92 -6.82 -27.81
C ASP A 751 -14.69 -7.30 -26.58
N TRP A 752 -15.08 -6.37 -25.71
CA TRP A 752 -16.03 -6.60 -24.62
C TRP A 752 -17.29 -5.80 -24.90
N ARG A 753 -18.42 -6.48 -25.09
CA ARG A 753 -19.71 -5.83 -25.34
C ARG A 753 -20.58 -5.92 -24.09
N GLN A 754 -21.02 -4.77 -23.59
CA GLN A 754 -21.99 -4.68 -22.51
C GLN A 754 -23.41 -4.54 -23.09
N PRO A 755 -24.47 -4.79 -22.30
CA PRO A 755 -25.84 -4.55 -22.74
C PRO A 755 -26.08 -3.12 -23.24
N GLY A 756 -26.83 -2.96 -24.33
CA GLY A 756 -27.01 -1.68 -25.03
C GLY A 756 -25.94 -1.43 -26.09
N ASP A 757 -25.62 -0.16 -26.34
CA ASP A 757 -24.72 0.32 -27.39
C ASP A 757 -23.31 0.63 -26.87
N SER A 758 -22.77 -0.14 -25.91
CA SER A 758 -21.48 0.16 -25.30
C SER A 758 -20.52 -1.02 -25.38
N ALA A 759 -19.35 -0.78 -25.96
CA ALA A 759 -18.30 -1.76 -26.11
C ALA A 759 -16.92 -1.14 -25.87
N LEU A 760 -15.94 -2.00 -25.59
CA LEU A 760 -14.53 -1.66 -25.47
C LEU A 760 -13.71 -2.62 -26.32
N ARG A 761 -12.92 -2.08 -27.25
CA ARG A 761 -11.91 -2.83 -27.98
C ARG A 761 -10.55 -2.65 -27.31
N LEU A 762 -9.88 -3.77 -27.07
CA LEU A 762 -8.48 -3.81 -26.65
C LEU A 762 -7.64 -4.29 -27.84
N SER A 763 -6.73 -3.47 -28.33
CA SER A 763 -5.77 -3.85 -29.38
C SER A 763 -4.37 -3.97 -28.79
N LEU A 764 -3.79 -5.17 -28.78
CA LEU A 764 -2.45 -5.42 -28.28
C LEU A 764 -1.43 -5.52 -29.40
N VAL A 765 -0.29 -4.88 -29.16
CA VAL A 765 0.86 -4.97 -30.05
C VAL A 765 1.56 -6.33 -29.87
N GLY A 766 1.87 -6.95 -31.00
CA GLY A 766 2.53 -8.26 -31.06
C GLY A 766 3.93 -8.24 -30.46
N MET A 767 4.27 -9.28 -29.69
CA MET A 767 5.64 -9.58 -29.31
C MET A 767 5.86 -11.09 -29.39
N PRO A 768 7.08 -11.55 -29.71
CA PRO A 768 7.43 -12.96 -29.71
C PRO A 768 7.09 -13.63 -28.38
N ALA A 769 6.81 -14.94 -28.42
CA ALA A 769 6.52 -15.76 -27.26
C ALA A 769 5.39 -15.23 -26.35
N THR A 770 4.34 -14.65 -26.94
CA THR A 770 3.14 -14.25 -26.19
C THR A 770 2.14 -15.40 -26.10
N GLU A 771 1.73 -15.72 -24.87
CA GLU A 771 0.58 -16.56 -24.57
C GLU A 771 -0.58 -15.66 -24.10
N VAL A 772 -1.77 -15.91 -24.62
CA VAL A 772 -2.99 -15.17 -24.28
C VAL A 772 -3.97 -16.16 -23.66
N ASN A 773 -4.51 -15.84 -22.49
CA ASN A 773 -5.38 -16.71 -21.71
C ASN A 773 -6.73 -16.02 -21.50
N ALA A 774 -7.79 -16.54 -22.11
CA ALA A 774 -9.16 -16.16 -21.80
C ALA A 774 -9.65 -16.94 -20.59
N CYS A 775 -10.23 -16.25 -19.62
CA CYS A 775 -10.72 -16.85 -18.37
C CYS A 775 -11.91 -16.07 -17.80
N THR A 776 -12.59 -16.69 -16.84
CA THR A 776 -13.59 -16.06 -15.98
C THR A 776 -12.89 -15.60 -14.69
N ALA A 777 -13.03 -14.32 -14.34
CA ALA A 777 -12.40 -13.72 -13.15
C ALA A 777 -13.46 -13.18 -12.17
N PRO A 778 -13.27 -13.31 -10.84
CA PRO A 778 -14.16 -12.72 -9.86
C PRO A 778 -14.15 -11.18 -9.89
N VAL A 779 -15.31 -10.59 -9.70
CA VAL A 779 -15.52 -9.16 -9.49
C VAL A 779 -15.83 -8.91 -8.03
N ASN A 780 -15.15 -7.95 -7.43
CA ASN A 780 -15.53 -7.40 -6.14
C ASN A 780 -16.34 -6.11 -6.40
N ALA A 781 -17.56 -6.24 -6.93
CA ALA A 781 -18.35 -5.12 -7.44
C ALA A 781 -19.18 -4.41 -6.35
N SER A 782 -19.57 -3.18 -6.66
CA SER A 782 -20.01 -2.11 -5.76
C SER A 782 -21.52 -2.02 -5.47
N SER A 783 -22.32 -3.08 -5.59
CA SER A 783 -23.77 -2.95 -5.35
C SER A 783 -24.15 -3.13 -3.87
N GLY A 784 -23.80 -2.16 -3.04
CA GLY A 784 -24.38 -1.92 -1.71
C GLY A 784 -23.63 -2.54 -0.53
N GLU A 785 -23.68 -1.85 0.62
CA GLU A 785 -23.11 -2.30 1.92
C GLU A 785 -23.73 -3.62 2.45
N PHE A 786 -24.63 -4.24 1.68
CA PHE A 786 -25.33 -5.48 2.01
C PHE A 786 -25.62 -6.32 0.75
N ALA A 787 -24.73 -6.33 -0.25
CA ALA A 787 -24.84 -7.31 -1.33
C ALA A 787 -24.78 -8.73 -0.75
N ASP A 788 -25.71 -9.60 -1.15
CA ASP A 788 -25.74 -11.00 -0.73
C ASP A 788 -24.37 -11.65 -0.98
N ALA A 789 -23.75 -12.18 0.07
CA ALA A 789 -22.42 -12.80 0.06
C ALA A 789 -22.28 -14.02 -0.90
N ASP A 790 -23.37 -14.41 -1.58
CA ASP A 790 -23.44 -15.56 -2.47
C ASP A 790 -23.42 -15.20 -3.96
N GLN A 791 -23.54 -13.92 -4.35
CA GLN A 791 -23.37 -13.53 -5.74
C GLN A 791 -21.91 -13.17 -6.00
N LYS A 792 -21.10 -14.19 -6.35
CA LYS A 792 -19.81 -13.97 -7.01
C LYS A 792 -20.09 -13.42 -8.41
N GLU A 793 -20.21 -12.10 -8.53
CA GLU A 793 -20.18 -11.47 -9.84
C GLU A 793 -18.85 -11.83 -10.53
N THR A 794 -18.89 -12.18 -11.81
CA THR A 794 -17.71 -12.53 -12.60
C THR A 794 -17.67 -11.71 -13.88
N VAL A 795 -16.47 -11.57 -14.45
CA VAL A 795 -16.25 -10.97 -15.77
C VAL A 795 -15.38 -11.86 -16.63
N ASP A 796 -15.59 -11.78 -17.94
CA ASP A 796 -14.66 -12.34 -18.91
C ASP A 796 -13.35 -11.51 -18.87
N ALA A 797 -12.22 -12.19 -18.69
CA ALA A 797 -10.90 -11.57 -18.60
C ALA A 797 -9.94 -12.15 -19.65
N LEU A 798 -8.93 -11.35 -20.00
CA LEU A 798 -7.76 -11.79 -20.76
C LEU A 798 -6.50 -11.57 -19.94
N LEU A 799 -5.74 -12.64 -19.71
CA LEU A 799 -4.40 -12.59 -19.13
C LEU A 799 -3.36 -12.80 -20.24
N VAL A 800 -2.47 -11.82 -20.40
CA VAL A 800 -1.40 -11.85 -21.40
C VAL A 800 -0.09 -12.16 -20.71
N ARG A 801 0.55 -13.24 -21.15
CA ARG A 801 1.72 -13.86 -20.52
C ARG A 801 2.91 -13.86 -21.47
N ARG A 802 4.07 -13.43 -20.96
CA ARG A 802 5.34 -13.35 -21.70
C ARG A 802 6.52 -13.79 -20.85
N TRP A 803 7.61 -14.19 -21.49
CA TRP A 803 8.85 -14.63 -20.82
C TRP A 803 10.06 -13.86 -21.34
N GLY A 804 11.04 -13.63 -20.46
CA GLY A 804 12.35 -13.10 -20.83
C GLY A 804 12.96 -12.20 -19.76
N ARG A 805 14.03 -11.47 -20.11
CA ARG A 805 14.66 -10.48 -19.21
C ARG A 805 13.90 -9.16 -19.11
N GLY A 806 12.89 -8.97 -19.95
CA GLY A 806 12.03 -7.81 -19.91
C GLY A 806 10.98 -7.86 -21.01
N THR A 807 9.89 -7.14 -20.81
CA THR A 807 8.77 -7.10 -21.76
C THR A 807 8.03 -5.76 -21.70
N VAL A 808 7.19 -5.50 -22.71
CA VAL A 808 6.28 -4.37 -22.73
C VAL A 808 4.90 -4.79 -23.21
N PHE A 809 3.90 -4.73 -22.34
CA PHE A 809 2.49 -4.82 -22.72
C PHE A 809 2.03 -3.46 -23.24
N ALA A 810 1.96 -3.34 -24.56
CA ALA A 810 1.47 -2.15 -25.25
C ALA A 810 0.05 -2.43 -25.78
N ALA A 811 -0.94 -1.77 -25.18
CA ALA A 811 -2.35 -1.94 -25.50
C ALA A 811 -3.02 -0.60 -25.83
N VAL A 812 -3.99 -0.65 -26.74
CA VAL A 812 -4.87 0.47 -27.07
C VAL A 812 -6.28 0.13 -26.64
N TRP A 813 -6.86 0.96 -25.78
CA TRP A 813 -8.18 0.83 -25.20
C TRP A 813 -9.13 1.81 -25.90
N GLU A 814 -10.00 1.29 -26.75
CA GLU A 814 -10.92 2.07 -27.58
C GLU A 814 -12.38 1.78 -27.18
N PRO A 815 -13.00 2.66 -26.39
CA PRO A 815 -14.45 2.64 -26.20
C PRO A 815 -15.17 2.94 -27.52
N TYR A 816 -16.21 2.19 -27.84
CA TYR A 816 -17.03 2.42 -29.03
C TYR A 816 -18.48 1.98 -28.81
N ARG A 817 -19.39 2.47 -29.67
CA ARG A 817 -20.81 2.11 -29.63
C ARG A 817 -21.18 1.11 -30.72
N ASP A 818 -21.19 1.57 -31.97
CA ASP A 818 -21.51 0.73 -33.13
C ASP A 818 -20.31 -0.14 -33.55
N ARG A 819 -19.23 0.53 -33.94
CA ARG A 819 -18.01 -0.09 -34.45
C ARG A 819 -16.77 0.68 -33.99
N PRO A 820 -15.63 -0.01 -33.83
CA PRO A 820 -14.36 0.63 -33.54
C PRO A 820 -13.87 1.44 -34.74
N GLY A 821 -13.26 2.59 -34.47
CA GLY A 821 -12.66 3.50 -35.43
C GLY A 821 -11.15 3.30 -35.62
N ILE A 822 -10.45 2.59 -34.73
CA ILE A 822 -9.03 2.26 -34.92
C ILE A 822 -8.91 1.10 -35.91
N THR A 823 -8.18 1.35 -37.00
CA THR A 823 -7.93 0.35 -38.04
C THR A 823 -6.72 -0.51 -37.70
N TRP A 824 -5.66 0.09 -37.14
CA TRP A 824 -4.46 -0.65 -36.75
C TRP A 824 -3.68 0.03 -35.63
N ALA A 825 -3.04 -0.78 -34.79
CA ALA A 825 -2.08 -0.36 -33.76
C ALA A 825 -0.82 -1.23 -33.88
N MET A 826 0.37 -0.62 -33.90
CA MET A 826 1.63 -1.33 -34.15
C MET A 826 2.77 -0.83 -33.26
N ALA A 827 3.72 -1.72 -32.95
CA ALA A 827 5.01 -1.33 -32.35
C ALA A 827 5.83 -0.55 -33.35
N LEU A 828 6.53 0.47 -32.86
CA LEU A 828 7.61 1.13 -33.58
C LEU A 828 8.94 0.49 -33.15
N PRO A 829 9.77 -0.02 -34.08
CA PRO A 829 11.04 -0.65 -33.74
C PRO A 829 11.94 0.26 -32.90
N VAL A 830 12.41 -0.21 -31.75
CA VAL A 830 13.22 0.60 -30.84
C VAL A 830 14.71 0.27 -30.95
N GLU A 831 15.54 1.29 -31.19
CA GLU A 831 16.99 1.15 -31.20
C GLU A 831 17.49 0.71 -29.82
N GLY A 832 18.19 -0.42 -29.78
CA GLY A 832 18.64 -1.06 -28.54
C GLY A 832 17.57 -1.93 -27.84
N GLY A 833 16.43 -2.17 -28.49
CA GLY A 833 15.37 -3.08 -28.05
C GLY A 833 14.39 -2.49 -27.02
N GLU A 834 13.30 -3.23 -26.77
CA GLU A 834 12.17 -2.80 -25.92
C GLU A 834 12.55 -2.56 -24.45
N ALA A 835 13.65 -3.16 -23.99
CA ALA A 835 14.21 -2.88 -22.65
C ALA A 835 14.63 -1.40 -22.48
N ARG A 836 14.78 -0.66 -23.57
CA ARG A 836 15.25 0.74 -23.56
C ARG A 836 14.16 1.77 -23.84
N GLY A 837 13.00 1.34 -24.32
CA GLY A 837 11.85 2.19 -24.61
C GLY A 837 10.80 1.41 -25.40
N VAL A 838 9.60 1.97 -25.53
CA VAL A 838 8.53 1.46 -26.39
C VAL A 838 7.95 2.59 -27.24
N GLY A 839 7.56 2.28 -28.48
CA GLY A 839 6.79 3.17 -29.33
C GLY A 839 5.56 2.46 -29.90
N VAL A 840 4.42 3.14 -29.92
CA VAL A 840 3.17 2.63 -30.53
C VAL A 840 2.67 3.63 -31.54
N GLY A 841 2.37 3.16 -32.76
CA GLY A 841 1.66 3.92 -33.79
C GLY A 841 0.20 3.46 -33.92
N VAL A 842 -0.75 4.40 -33.93
CA VAL A 842 -2.19 4.17 -34.05
C VAL A 842 -2.73 4.82 -35.32
N VAL A 843 -3.53 4.09 -36.09
CA VAL A 843 -4.17 4.56 -37.33
C VAL A 843 -5.68 4.49 -37.18
N LYS A 844 -6.37 5.60 -37.49
CA LYS A 844 -7.83 5.72 -37.42
C LYS A 844 -8.45 5.59 -38.82
N GLN A 845 -9.62 4.96 -38.88
CA GLN A 845 -10.39 4.79 -40.10
C GLN A 845 -10.76 6.17 -40.68
N GLY A 846 -10.58 6.33 -42.00
CA GLY A 846 -10.89 7.57 -42.70
C GLY A 846 -9.95 8.73 -42.38
N GLN A 847 -8.90 8.53 -41.57
CA GLN A 847 -7.94 9.57 -41.23
C GLN A 847 -6.53 9.16 -41.70
N PRO A 848 -5.96 9.84 -42.70
CA PRO A 848 -4.64 9.48 -43.23
C PRO A 848 -3.53 9.78 -42.22
N GLY A 849 -2.63 8.81 -42.02
CA GLY A 849 -1.46 8.94 -41.16
C GLY A 849 -1.54 8.13 -39.88
N SER A 850 -0.61 8.41 -38.96
CA SER A 850 -0.51 7.72 -37.67
C SER A 850 -0.25 8.67 -36.52
N GLU A 851 -0.84 8.34 -35.38
CA GLU A 851 -0.58 8.95 -34.08
C GLU A 851 0.41 8.07 -33.33
N CYS A 852 1.59 8.61 -32.99
CA CYS A 852 2.66 7.86 -32.37
C CYS A 852 2.85 8.29 -30.91
N PHE A 853 3.03 7.31 -30.02
CA PHE A 853 3.23 7.48 -28.58
C PHE A 853 4.51 6.77 -28.17
N LEU A 854 5.43 7.48 -27.52
CA LEU A 854 6.78 7.03 -27.23
C LEU A 854 7.08 7.16 -25.74
N ALA A 855 7.66 6.11 -25.14
CA ALA A 855 8.23 6.14 -23.80
C ALA A 855 9.68 5.65 -23.83
N SER A 856 10.61 6.48 -23.35
CA SER A 856 12.02 6.10 -23.17
C SER A 856 12.28 5.68 -21.72
N TYR A 857 12.96 4.54 -21.56
CA TYR A 857 13.33 3.98 -20.26
C TYR A 857 14.79 4.21 -19.89
N ALA A 858 15.59 4.71 -20.83
CA ALA A 858 17.01 5.01 -20.63
C ALA A 858 17.35 6.42 -21.12
N PRO A 859 18.34 7.10 -20.51
CA PRO A 859 18.78 8.41 -20.93
C PRO A 859 19.41 8.39 -22.33
N GLY A 860 19.45 9.55 -22.97
CA GLY A 860 20.09 9.77 -24.26
C GLY A 860 19.13 9.76 -25.44
N ARG A 861 19.68 10.03 -26.62
CA ARG A 861 18.96 10.02 -27.89
C ARG A 861 18.70 8.58 -28.33
N ARG A 862 17.48 8.30 -28.78
CA ARG A 862 17.05 6.98 -29.23
C ARG A 862 16.11 7.08 -30.43
N ARG A 863 16.18 6.10 -31.31
CA ARG A 863 15.26 5.97 -32.45
C ARG A 863 14.11 4.98 -32.14
N PHE A 864 12.89 5.38 -32.50
CA PHE A 864 11.64 4.61 -32.48
C PHE A 864 11.07 4.64 -33.91
N GLY A 865 11.32 3.60 -34.69
CA GLY A 865 11.06 3.57 -36.13
C GLY A 865 11.84 4.68 -36.84
N ASP A 866 11.13 5.65 -37.40
CA ASP A 866 11.69 6.82 -38.08
C ASP A 866 11.72 8.09 -37.19
N ILE A 867 11.31 7.98 -35.92
CA ILE A 867 11.27 9.07 -34.94
C ILE A 867 12.50 8.98 -34.03
N GLU A 868 13.17 10.09 -33.79
CA GLU A 868 14.24 10.21 -32.81
C GLU A 868 13.79 11.05 -31.63
N LEU A 869 14.00 10.53 -30.42
CA LEU A 869 13.65 11.17 -29.15
C LEU A 869 14.89 11.25 -28.27
N ASN A 870 15.14 12.43 -27.70
CA ASN A 870 16.00 12.58 -26.53
C ASN A 870 15.16 13.26 -25.44
N GLY A 871 14.45 12.43 -24.66
CA GLY A 871 13.48 12.84 -23.67
C GLY A 871 12.82 11.63 -23.01
N LYS A 872 11.99 11.86 -22.00
CA LYS A 872 11.29 10.76 -21.30
C LYS A 872 10.12 10.22 -22.08
N LEU A 873 9.29 11.09 -22.65
CA LEU A 873 8.08 10.73 -23.38
C LEU A 873 7.91 11.64 -24.60
N ALA A 874 7.21 11.13 -25.61
CA ALA A 874 6.69 11.96 -26.68
C ALA A 874 5.37 11.42 -27.24
N ALA A 875 4.53 12.30 -27.76
CA ALA A 875 3.37 11.93 -28.54
C ALA A 875 3.24 12.87 -29.74
N GLY A 876 2.66 12.42 -30.84
CA GLY A 876 2.37 13.29 -31.97
C GLY A 876 1.61 12.58 -33.07
N ARG A 877 1.08 13.34 -34.01
CA ARG A 877 0.26 12.81 -35.10
C ARG A 877 0.75 13.29 -36.44
N TRP A 878 1.07 12.37 -37.34
CA TRP A 878 1.66 12.65 -38.65
C TRP A 878 0.84 12.03 -39.77
N ARG A 879 0.51 12.82 -40.80
CA ARG A 879 -0.13 12.32 -42.02
C ARG A 879 0.74 11.30 -42.78
N ASN A 880 2.06 11.52 -42.76
CA ASN A 880 3.09 10.61 -43.29
C ASN A 880 4.47 10.99 -42.70
N PRO A 881 5.51 10.14 -42.85
CA PRO A 881 6.86 10.40 -42.32
C PRO A 881 7.52 11.72 -42.70
N ARG A 882 7.12 12.31 -43.84
CA ARG A 882 7.68 13.56 -44.35
C ARG A 882 6.85 14.78 -43.99
N ALA A 883 5.58 14.63 -43.61
CA ALA A 883 4.62 15.70 -43.36
C ALA A 883 4.78 16.38 -41.99
N ALA A 884 4.13 17.53 -41.88
CA ALA A 884 3.91 18.24 -40.62
C ALA A 884 3.07 17.38 -39.68
N PRO A 885 3.47 17.22 -38.41
CA PRO A 885 2.58 16.75 -37.38
C PRO A 885 1.49 17.77 -37.12
N GLU A 886 0.27 17.28 -37.00
CA GLU A 886 -0.88 18.06 -36.55
C GLU A 886 -0.61 18.58 -35.13
N TYR A 887 -0.02 17.74 -34.29
CA TYR A 887 0.57 18.15 -33.01
C TYR A 887 1.79 17.29 -32.66
N ALA A 888 2.66 17.83 -31.82
CA ALA A 888 3.79 17.16 -31.22
C ALA A 888 3.95 17.58 -29.76
N HIS A 889 4.11 16.60 -28.87
CA HIS A 889 4.29 16.78 -27.44
C HIS A 889 5.61 16.10 -27.06
N LEU A 890 6.61 16.88 -26.63
CA LEU A 890 7.87 16.41 -26.06
C LEU A 890 7.81 16.63 -24.56
N ILE A 891 8.11 15.61 -23.75
CA ILE A 891 8.00 15.70 -22.29
C ILE A 891 9.35 15.37 -21.66
N ASN A 892 9.83 16.29 -20.83
CA ASN A 892 11.13 16.23 -20.16
C ASN A 892 12.24 15.79 -21.13
N GLY A 893 12.41 16.54 -22.22
CA GLY A 893 13.37 16.22 -23.28
C GLY A 893 13.92 17.45 -23.99
N VAL A 894 14.93 17.20 -24.82
CA VAL A 894 15.66 18.21 -25.61
C VAL A 894 15.47 18.05 -27.11
N LEU A 895 15.03 16.88 -27.57
CA LEU A 895 14.85 16.60 -29.00
C LEU A 895 13.65 15.70 -29.23
N LEU A 896 12.77 16.12 -30.13
CA LEU A 896 11.85 15.25 -30.85
C LEU A 896 12.02 15.51 -32.34
N LYS A 897 12.37 14.49 -33.12
CA LYS A 897 12.69 14.62 -34.54
C LYS A 897 12.08 13.50 -35.35
N ARG A 898 11.54 13.80 -36.52
CA ARG A 898 11.12 12.81 -37.52
C ARG A 898 11.49 13.32 -38.91
N GLY A 899 12.25 12.54 -39.67
CA GLY A 899 12.81 12.98 -40.95
C GLY A 899 13.66 14.27 -40.80
N PRO A 900 13.43 15.32 -41.64
CA PRO A 900 14.19 16.57 -41.56
C PRO A 900 13.70 17.55 -40.48
N ARG A 901 12.63 17.21 -39.74
CA ARG A 901 11.89 18.13 -38.87
C ARG A 901 12.20 17.87 -37.40
N SER A 902 12.52 18.91 -36.62
CA SER A 902 12.83 18.77 -35.18
C SER A 902 12.24 19.88 -34.29
N LEU A 903 11.89 19.46 -33.07
CA LEU A 903 11.64 20.31 -31.91
C LEU A 903 12.87 20.21 -30.99
N GLU A 904 13.57 21.32 -30.79
CA GLU A 904 14.84 21.36 -30.06
C GLU A 904 14.76 22.34 -28.87
N ALA A 905 15.06 21.87 -27.66
CA ALA A 905 15.14 22.68 -26.46
C ALA A 905 16.58 22.76 -25.95
N SER A 906 17.01 23.91 -25.42
CA SER A 906 18.38 24.07 -24.90
C SER A 906 18.68 23.26 -23.64
N LYS A 907 17.64 22.80 -22.95
CA LYS A 907 17.69 21.95 -21.76
C LYS A 907 16.39 21.12 -21.71
N PRO A 908 16.32 20.04 -20.91
CA PRO A 908 15.11 19.22 -20.81
C PRO A 908 13.88 20.09 -20.51
N ALA A 909 12.85 19.96 -21.34
CA ALA A 909 11.63 20.76 -21.30
C ALA A 909 10.41 19.89 -21.65
N THR A 910 9.24 20.32 -21.20
CA THR A 910 7.94 19.83 -21.68
C THR A 910 7.34 20.86 -22.62
N LEU A 911 7.12 20.46 -23.87
CA LEU A 911 6.75 21.32 -24.98
C LEU A 911 5.63 20.66 -25.78
N TYR A 912 4.49 21.33 -25.89
CA TYR A 912 3.40 20.95 -26.77
C TYR A 912 3.31 21.96 -27.92
N VAL A 913 3.24 21.46 -29.15
CA VAL A 913 3.06 22.30 -30.33
C VAL A 913 1.93 21.73 -31.20
N GLU A 914 1.01 22.58 -31.61
CA GLU A 914 -0.15 22.23 -32.42
C GLU A 914 -0.33 23.19 -33.60
N GLN A 915 -0.72 22.64 -34.75
CA GLN A 915 -1.17 23.43 -35.89
C GLN A 915 -2.64 23.79 -35.72
N LEU A 916 -2.93 25.07 -35.43
CA LEU A 916 -4.31 25.55 -35.32
C LEU A 916 -4.93 25.79 -36.70
N ALA A 917 -4.13 26.28 -37.64
CA ALA A 917 -4.50 26.53 -39.02
C ALA A 917 -3.24 26.55 -39.90
N PRO A 918 -3.34 26.44 -41.24
CA PRO A 918 -2.23 26.77 -42.13
C PRO A 918 -1.69 28.17 -41.78
N GLY A 919 -0.37 28.30 -41.51
CA GLY A 919 0.19 29.58 -41.11
C GLY A 919 0.27 29.85 -39.60
N ARG A 920 -0.45 29.10 -38.74
CA ARG A 920 -0.65 29.47 -37.32
C ARG A 920 -0.47 28.30 -36.35
N LEU A 921 0.37 28.50 -35.34
CA LEU A 921 0.73 27.51 -34.34
C LEU A 921 0.42 27.95 -32.93
N LEU A 922 0.09 26.96 -32.11
CA LEU A 922 0.10 27.05 -30.67
C LEU A 922 1.35 26.34 -30.13
N VAL A 923 2.12 27.01 -29.28
CA VAL A 923 3.19 26.41 -28.48
C VAL A 923 2.85 26.57 -27.02
N LYS A 924 2.80 25.48 -26.26
CA LYS A 924 2.61 25.47 -24.80
C LYS A 924 3.83 24.86 -24.12
N THR A 925 4.20 25.42 -22.98
CA THR A 925 5.33 24.96 -22.16
C THR A 925 4.87 24.48 -20.79
N GLY A 926 5.51 23.45 -20.25
CA GLY A 926 5.27 22.98 -18.88
C GLY A 926 6.13 23.69 -17.83
N SER A 927 5.85 23.43 -16.55
CA SER A 927 6.41 24.13 -15.39
C SER A 927 7.94 24.16 -15.26
N ALA A 928 8.65 23.17 -15.81
CA ALA A 928 10.12 23.11 -15.79
C ALA A 928 10.81 23.64 -17.07
N SER A 929 10.06 24.27 -17.99
CA SER A 929 10.48 24.42 -19.40
C SER A 929 11.07 25.78 -19.78
N ALA A 930 11.38 26.65 -18.81
CA ALA A 930 11.86 28.00 -19.11
C ALA A 930 13.24 27.99 -19.78
N GLY A 931 13.42 28.55 -20.98
CA GLY A 931 14.71 28.58 -21.67
C GLY A 931 14.59 28.88 -23.16
N ARG A 932 15.62 28.52 -23.93
CA ARG A 932 15.66 28.78 -25.37
C ARG A 932 15.02 27.62 -26.14
N LEU A 933 13.97 27.92 -26.89
CA LEU A 933 13.29 27.00 -27.79
C LEU A 933 13.74 27.24 -29.23
N THR A 934 14.05 26.17 -29.97
CA THR A 934 14.36 26.22 -31.39
C THR A 934 13.43 25.31 -32.18
N LEU A 935 12.69 25.91 -33.11
CA LEU A 935 11.84 25.23 -34.08
C LEU A 935 12.63 25.14 -35.39
N ARG A 936 13.32 24.01 -35.64
CA ARG A 936 14.27 23.88 -36.76
C ARG A 936 13.71 23.00 -37.87
N ARG A 937 13.53 23.58 -39.07
CA ARG A 937 12.76 22.93 -40.16
C ARG A 937 11.50 22.28 -39.57
N SER A 938 10.94 22.99 -38.58
CA SER A 938 9.97 22.46 -37.64
C SER A 938 8.75 22.05 -38.42
N PRO A 939 8.01 21.06 -37.94
CA PRO A 939 6.86 20.55 -38.67
C PRO A 939 5.84 21.59 -39.13
N PHE A 940 5.88 22.78 -38.57
CA PHE A 940 4.95 23.84 -38.86
C PHE A 940 5.45 24.94 -39.80
N ILE A 941 6.75 24.94 -40.15
CA ILE A 941 7.39 26.05 -40.86
C ILE A 941 7.78 25.61 -42.28
N GLY A 942 6.97 26.02 -43.24
CA GLY A 942 7.50 26.50 -44.51
C GLY A 942 7.07 27.96 -44.71
N ARG A 943 7.58 28.61 -45.74
CA ARG A 943 7.40 30.05 -45.90
C ARG A 943 6.13 30.34 -46.69
N LEU A 944 5.17 31.06 -46.10
CA LEU A 944 4.35 31.98 -46.88
C LEU A 944 5.21 33.22 -47.19
N PRO A 945 4.87 34.03 -48.20
CA PRO A 945 5.61 35.27 -48.50
C PRO A 945 5.51 36.39 -47.42
N GLY A 946 5.01 36.12 -46.21
CA GLY A 946 4.85 37.10 -45.12
C GLY A 946 5.86 36.95 -43.96
N PRO A 947 5.97 37.96 -43.06
CA PRO A 947 6.86 37.93 -41.90
C PRO A 947 6.36 36.97 -40.82
N VAL A 948 7.29 36.31 -40.12
CA VAL A 948 6.97 35.48 -38.94
C VAL A 948 6.72 36.38 -37.73
N THR A 949 5.68 36.08 -36.95
CA THR A 949 5.48 36.70 -35.63
C THR A 949 5.41 35.63 -34.55
N VAL A 950 5.94 35.96 -33.36
CA VAL A 950 5.80 35.17 -32.15
C VAL A 950 5.15 36.06 -31.12
N GLU A 951 4.03 35.64 -30.56
CA GLU A 951 3.24 36.40 -29.60
C GLU A 951 2.99 35.58 -28.34
N ARG A 952 2.97 36.25 -27.19
CA ARG A 952 2.55 35.70 -25.90
C ARG A 952 1.55 36.68 -25.29
N ASP A 953 0.36 36.22 -24.95
CA ASP A 953 -0.68 37.04 -24.31
C ASP A 953 -0.97 38.34 -25.12
N GLY A 954 -0.91 38.25 -26.45
CA GLY A 954 -1.10 39.38 -27.37
C GLY A 954 0.12 40.31 -27.54
N GLN A 955 1.24 40.05 -26.86
CA GLN A 955 2.46 40.83 -26.96
C GLN A 955 3.52 40.15 -27.81
N ALA A 956 4.21 40.90 -28.66
CA ALA A 956 5.29 40.39 -29.50
C ALA A 956 6.49 39.93 -28.67
N VAL A 957 6.98 38.73 -28.96
CA VAL A 957 8.16 38.12 -28.36
C VAL A 957 9.32 38.22 -29.33
N GLN A 958 10.49 38.67 -28.85
CA GLN A 958 11.70 38.69 -29.66
C GLN A 958 12.08 37.27 -30.10
N HIS A 959 12.37 37.14 -31.38
CA HIS A 959 12.75 35.88 -31.99
C HIS A 959 13.84 36.11 -33.05
N THR A 960 14.52 35.04 -33.42
CA THR A 960 15.53 35.05 -34.48
C THR A 960 15.16 34.03 -35.55
N GLU A 961 15.32 34.43 -36.81
CA GLU A 961 15.13 33.58 -37.98
C GLU A 961 16.48 33.28 -38.63
N ARG A 962 16.92 32.02 -38.65
CA ARG A 962 18.17 31.64 -39.32
C ARG A 962 18.07 30.27 -39.97
N ARG A 963 18.33 30.20 -41.29
CA ARG A 963 18.39 28.93 -42.06
C ARG A 963 17.15 28.02 -41.88
N GLY A 964 15.95 28.61 -41.86
CA GLY A 964 14.69 27.87 -41.68
C GLY A 964 14.44 27.38 -40.25
N ALA A 965 15.02 28.08 -39.26
CA ALA A 965 14.75 27.86 -37.84
C ALA A 965 14.25 29.16 -37.20
N ILE A 966 13.24 29.05 -36.34
CA ILE A 966 12.77 30.13 -35.47
C ILE A 966 13.23 29.81 -34.04
N THR A 967 13.93 30.75 -33.41
CA THR A 967 14.43 30.59 -32.04
C THR A 967 13.98 31.75 -31.18
N PHE A 968 13.38 31.46 -30.02
CA PHE A 968 12.89 32.45 -29.06
C PHE A 968 12.98 31.92 -27.62
N GLN A 969 12.87 32.84 -26.65
CA GLN A 969 12.83 32.48 -25.22
C GLN A 969 11.41 32.10 -24.83
N VAL A 970 11.29 31.01 -24.08
CA VAL A 970 10.03 30.56 -23.49
C VAL A 970 10.12 30.60 -21.97
N ALA A 971 9.06 31.08 -21.34
CA ALA A 971 8.80 30.93 -19.90
C ALA A 971 8.13 29.58 -19.60
N ALA A 972 8.15 29.19 -18.32
CA ALA A 972 7.37 28.06 -17.81
C ALA A 972 5.87 28.38 -17.85
N ASP A 973 5.04 27.34 -18.01
CA ASP A 973 3.56 27.40 -17.98
C ASP A 973 2.97 28.51 -18.87
N ALA A 974 3.53 28.68 -20.08
CA ALA A 974 3.18 29.77 -20.98
C ALA A 974 2.66 29.25 -22.33
N SER A 975 1.80 30.06 -22.95
CA SER A 975 1.27 29.82 -24.29
C SER A 975 1.80 30.87 -25.26
N TYR A 976 2.23 30.43 -26.44
CA TYR A 976 2.73 31.29 -27.52
C TYR A 976 1.96 30.99 -28.80
N GLN A 977 1.71 32.03 -29.57
CA GLN A 977 1.21 31.92 -30.93
C GLN A 977 2.32 32.25 -31.91
N VAL A 978 2.57 31.36 -32.87
CA VAL A 978 3.52 31.62 -33.96
C VAL A 978 2.75 31.72 -35.27
N SER A 979 2.87 32.84 -35.97
CA SER A 979 2.15 33.11 -37.22
C SER A 979 3.12 33.30 -38.40
N GLY A 980 2.65 33.09 -39.64
CA GLY A 980 3.45 33.25 -40.86
C GLY A 980 4.19 31.99 -41.34
N VAL A 981 3.77 30.80 -40.90
CA VAL A 981 4.51 29.52 -41.07
C VAL A 981 3.63 28.42 -41.72
N THR A 982 3.94 27.92 -42.93
CA THR A 982 3.15 26.88 -43.65
C THR A 982 3.95 25.79 -44.35
N ASP A 983 3.56 24.52 -44.32
CA ASP A 983 4.26 23.43 -45.03
C ASP A 983 3.96 23.42 -46.55
N TRP A 984 5.01 23.45 -47.39
CA TRP A 984 4.91 23.33 -48.86
C TRP A 984 4.33 21.97 -49.30
N GLN A 985 4.52 20.90 -48.51
CA GLN A 985 3.95 19.58 -48.82
C GLN A 985 2.45 19.48 -48.52
N SER A 986 1.90 20.26 -47.59
CA SER A 986 0.46 20.25 -47.30
C SER A 986 -0.37 20.80 -48.46
N MET A 987 0.17 21.73 -49.25
CA MET A 987 -0.44 22.18 -50.52
C MET A 987 -0.39 21.11 -51.61
N ARG A 988 0.68 20.30 -51.65
CA ARG A 988 0.88 19.26 -52.67
C ARG A 988 0.08 17.99 -52.38
N LEU A 989 -0.06 17.60 -51.11
CA LEU A 989 -0.78 16.40 -50.68
C LEU A 989 -2.32 16.56 -50.66
N ALA A 990 -2.83 17.79 -50.78
CA ALA A 990 -4.22 18.03 -51.16
C ALA A 990 -4.48 17.62 -52.63
N ASN A 991 -3.44 17.70 -53.48
CA ASN A 991 -3.50 17.34 -54.90
C ASN A 991 -3.12 15.87 -55.17
N GLU A 992 -2.32 15.24 -54.31
CA GLU A 992 -1.81 13.87 -54.51
C GLU A 992 -2.62 12.77 -53.81
N ALA A 993 -3.66 13.10 -53.03
CA ALA A 993 -4.64 12.13 -52.50
C ALA A 993 -5.47 11.43 -53.60
N ALA A 994 -5.13 11.64 -54.88
CA ALA A 994 -5.78 11.11 -56.07
C ALA A 994 -5.13 9.84 -56.66
N ALA A 995 -4.00 9.31 -56.16
CA ALA A 995 -3.36 8.17 -56.85
C ALA A 995 -2.46 7.24 -55.99
N ALA A 996 -3.02 6.06 -55.64
CA ALA A 996 -2.45 4.69 -55.73
C ALA A 996 -1.26 4.19 -54.82
N PRO A 997 -1.08 2.84 -54.65
CA PRO A 997 -0.63 2.16 -53.41
C PRO A 997 0.71 1.34 -53.43
N GLU A 998 0.99 0.65 -52.29
CA GLU A 998 2.21 -0.01 -51.74
C GLU A 998 2.72 -1.37 -52.32
N PRO A 999 3.97 -1.81 -51.96
CA PRO A 999 4.31 -3.25 -51.86
C PRO A 999 5.12 -3.73 -50.62
N LYS A 1000 5.16 -5.07 -50.41
CA LYS A 1000 5.67 -5.90 -49.27
C LYS A 1000 7.01 -6.67 -49.57
N PRO A 1001 7.63 -7.43 -48.61
CA PRO A 1001 9.10 -7.57 -48.39
C PRO A 1001 9.70 -9.02 -48.52
N ALA A 1002 11.00 -9.23 -48.17
CA ALA A 1002 11.72 -10.54 -48.19
C ALA A 1002 12.73 -10.79 -47.01
N ALA A 1003 13.20 -12.05 -46.83
CA ALA A 1003 13.63 -12.77 -45.59
C ALA A 1003 15.17 -13.08 -45.36
N LEU A 1004 15.50 -13.79 -44.25
CA LEU A 1004 16.81 -14.17 -43.60
C LEU A 1004 17.32 -15.62 -43.90
N PRO A 1005 18.57 -16.00 -43.48
CA PRO A 1005 18.91 -17.41 -43.14
C PRO A 1005 19.79 -17.68 -41.86
N ASP A 1006 19.77 -18.96 -41.43
CA ASP A 1006 20.31 -19.71 -40.25
C ASP A 1006 21.77 -20.26 -40.35
N LEU A 1007 22.35 -20.80 -39.24
CA LEU A 1007 23.28 -21.99 -39.20
C LEU A 1007 23.72 -22.48 -37.77
N THR A 1008 23.94 -23.80 -37.61
CA THR A 1008 24.27 -24.60 -36.37
C THR A 1008 25.45 -25.60 -36.57
N VAL A 1009 26.10 -26.10 -35.47
CA VAL A 1009 26.50 -27.53 -35.08
C VAL A 1009 27.80 -27.69 -34.20
N ARG A 1010 27.89 -28.76 -33.34
CA ARG A 1010 28.80 -29.21 -32.21
C ARG A 1010 30.01 -30.16 -32.62
N PRO A 1011 30.72 -31.06 -31.82
CA PRO A 1011 31.02 -31.31 -30.34
C PRO A 1011 32.49 -31.79 -29.89
N GLU A 1012 32.78 -31.81 -28.55
CA GLU A 1012 33.69 -32.59 -27.56
C GLU A 1012 35.09 -33.25 -27.86
N PRO A 1013 36.00 -33.71 -26.90
CA PRO A 1013 35.87 -34.18 -25.47
C PRO A 1013 37.00 -33.81 -24.42
N GLY A 1014 36.95 -34.33 -23.15
CA GLY A 1014 37.74 -33.96 -21.93
C GLY A 1014 39.00 -34.79 -21.52
N PRO A 1015 39.58 -34.63 -20.28
CA PRO A 1015 40.11 -35.80 -19.51
C PRO A 1015 40.11 -35.72 -17.94
N GLU A 1016 40.62 -36.82 -17.34
CA GLU A 1016 40.62 -37.44 -16.00
C GLU A 1016 41.36 -36.75 -14.80
N GLY A 1017 41.13 -37.25 -13.56
CA GLY A 1017 41.76 -36.80 -12.30
C GLY A 1017 42.81 -37.78 -11.68
N PRO A 1018 43.48 -37.45 -10.55
CA PRO A 1018 44.62 -38.23 -10.01
C PRO A 1018 44.32 -39.08 -8.73
N LEU A 1019 45.09 -40.17 -8.56
CA LEU A 1019 45.12 -41.16 -7.44
C LEU A 1019 46.30 -40.92 -6.46
N THR A 1020 46.23 -41.44 -5.22
CA THR A 1020 47.29 -41.38 -4.18
C THR A 1020 48.24 -42.60 -4.14
N THR A 1021 49.38 -42.45 -3.47
CA THR A 1021 50.64 -43.23 -3.55
C THR A 1021 50.67 -44.63 -2.92
N ASP A 1022 49.58 -45.15 -2.37
CA ASP A 1022 49.48 -46.51 -1.81
C ASP A 1022 48.45 -47.38 -2.54
N GLY A 1023 47.93 -46.93 -3.70
CA GLY A 1023 47.09 -47.75 -4.58
C GLY A 1023 45.77 -48.21 -3.95
N THR A 1024 45.35 -47.60 -2.84
CA THR A 1024 44.05 -47.85 -2.21
C THR A 1024 43.26 -46.55 -2.10
N LEU A 1025 41.96 -46.59 -2.41
CA LEU A 1025 41.04 -45.49 -2.12
C LEU A 1025 40.98 -45.31 -0.59
N ALA A 1026 41.56 -44.23 -0.10
CA ALA A 1026 41.58 -43.92 1.32
C ALA A 1026 40.17 -43.47 1.78
N GLY A 1027 39.43 -44.39 2.41
CA GLY A 1027 38.30 -44.08 3.27
C GLY A 1027 36.93 -44.56 2.75
N LYS A 1028 36.42 -45.67 3.30
CA LYS A 1028 35.01 -46.05 3.10
C LYS A 1028 34.10 -44.95 3.66
N ASN A 1029 33.09 -44.53 2.89
CA ASN A 1029 32.10 -43.53 3.30
C ASN A 1029 31.42 -43.93 4.63
N LYS A 1030 31.43 -43.03 5.62
CA LYS A 1030 30.83 -43.25 6.93
C LYS A 1030 29.34 -42.85 7.01
N ILE A 1031 28.79 -42.25 5.96
CA ILE A 1031 27.38 -41.87 5.81
C ILE A 1031 26.61 -43.07 5.24
N ALA A 1032 25.64 -43.58 5.99
CA ALA A 1032 24.80 -44.68 5.51
C ALA A 1032 23.77 -44.18 4.48
N ASN A 1033 23.65 -44.86 3.34
CA ASN A 1033 22.79 -44.47 2.21
C ASN A 1033 23.11 -43.05 1.66
N GLY A 1034 24.38 -42.68 1.61
CA GLY A 1034 24.82 -41.36 1.13
C GLY A 1034 24.56 -41.10 -0.36
N GLY A 1035 24.40 -42.15 -1.16
CA GLY A 1035 23.99 -42.08 -2.58
C GLY A 1035 22.51 -42.38 -2.79
N PHE A 1036 21.71 -42.41 -1.72
CA PHE A 1036 20.24 -42.44 -1.77
C PHE A 1036 19.56 -43.61 -2.52
N GLU A 1037 20.28 -44.71 -2.77
CA GLU A 1037 19.79 -45.87 -3.55
C GLU A 1037 18.73 -46.75 -2.86
N VAL A 1038 18.45 -46.54 -1.58
CA VAL A 1038 17.48 -47.32 -0.78
C VAL A 1038 16.44 -46.40 -0.15
N ASN A 1039 15.15 -46.63 -0.43
CA ASN A 1039 14.02 -45.83 0.09
C ASN A 1039 12.92 -46.70 0.76
N ALA A 1040 12.03 -46.05 1.54
CA ALA A 1040 10.98 -46.74 2.28
C ALA A 1040 9.89 -47.38 1.39
N GLU A 1041 9.73 -46.93 0.15
CA GLU A 1041 8.72 -47.46 -0.78
C GLU A 1041 9.17 -48.79 -1.42
N THR A 1042 10.47 -48.99 -1.62
CA THR A 1042 11.04 -50.22 -2.20
C THR A 1042 11.56 -51.21 -1.15
N HIS A 1043 12.09 -50.73 -0.02
CA HIS A 1043 12.61 -51.57 1.06
C HIS A 1043 12.27 -51.00 2.47
N PRO A 1044 11.00 -51.08 2.92
CA PRO A 1044 10.52 -50.43 4.15
C PRO A 1044 11.23 -50.89 5.44
N ALA A 1045 11.72 -52.13 5.50
CA ALA A 1045 12.51 -52.64 6.62
C ALA A 1045 13.89 -51.97 6.75
N LEU A 1046 14.39 -51.39 5.65
CA LEU A 1046 15.69 -50.75 5.52
C LEU A 1046 15.59 -49.21 5.41
N ALA A 1047 14.39 -48.63 5.50
CA ALA A 1047 14.11 -47.20 5.43
C ALA A 1047 15.04 -46.38 6.36
N THR A 1048 15.75 -45.42 5.78
CA THR A 1048 17.06 -44.93 6.25
C THR A 1048 16.98 -43.87 7.37
N PRO A 1049 18.12 -43.51 8.01
CA PRO A 1049 18.16 -42.53 9.10
C PRO A 1049 17.69 -41.12 8.73
N TRP A 1050 17.79 -40.74 7.44
CA TRP A 1050 17.42 -39.42 6.91
C TRP A 1050 15.91 -39.13 7.03
N GLU A 1051 15.06 -40.15 7.05
CA GLU A 1051 13.59 -40.01 7.10
C GLU A 1051 13.03 -40.02 8.54
N ARG A 1052 13.71 -40.66 9.50
CA ARG A 1052 13.13 -41.00 10.83
C ARG A 1052 13.27 -39.93 11.92
N ARG A 1053 14.00 -38.83 11.70
CA ARG A 1053 14.27 -37.80 12.74
C ARG A 1053 13.65 -36.40 12.50
N SER A 1054 12.72 -36.26 11.57
CA SER A 1054 11.95 -35.01 11.43
C SER A 1054 10.93 -34.85 12.58
N SER A 1055 11.03 -33.76 13.35
CA SER A 1055 10.29 -33.57 14.62
C SER A 1055 8.81 -33.22 14.44
N TYR A 1056 7.98 -33.68 15.39
CA TYR A 1056 6.58 -33.39 15.84
C TYR A 1056 5.59 -32.52 15.01
N TYR A 1057 6.02 -31.64 14.11
CA TYR A 1057 5.16 -30.87 13.18
C TYR A 1057 5.11 -31.45 11.76
N ALA A 1058 6.04 -32.34 11.37
CA ALA A 1058 6.04 -32.97 10.04
C ALA A 1058 4.81 -33.87 9.80
N THR A 1059 4.22 -34.41 10.87
CA THR A 1059 3.02 -35.26 10.81
C THR A 1059 1.72 -34.50 10.56
N LYS A 1060 1.69 -33.15 10.69
CA LYS A 1060 0.48 -32.34 10.41
C LYS A 1060 0.47 -31.64 9.05
N LEU A 1061 1.58 -31.63 8.31
CA LEU A 1061 1.72 -30.93 7.02
C LEU A 1061 2.18 -31.82 5.87
N GLY A 1062 2.19 -33.15 6.04
CA GLY A 1062 2.44 -34.08 4.93
C GLY A 1062 3.86 -34.01 4.32
N ASN A 1063 4.83 -33.41 5.01
CA ASN A 1063 6.20 -33.30 4.50
C ASN A 1063 6.90 -34.66 4.50
N ARG A 1064 6.81 -35.37 3.37
CA ARG A 1064 7.69 -36.48 3.01
C ARG A 1064 8.77 -35.92 2.10
N HIS A 1065 10.02 -35.89 2.56
CA HIS A 1065 11.16 -35.85 1.64
C HIS A 1065 10.98 -37.01 0.66
N ARG A 1066 11.04 -36.76 -0.65
CA ARG A 1066 10.93 -37.82 -1.64
C ARG A 1066 12.29 -38.03 -2.25
N TYR A 1067 12.70 -39.30 -2.28
CA TYR A 1067 13.73 -39.75 -3.20
C TYR A 1067 13.24 -39.43 -4.62
N ASP A 1068 14.03 -38.69 -5.37
CA ASP A 1068 13.70 -38.26 -6.72
C ASP A 1068 14.53 -39.08 -7.71
N GLY A 1069 13.86 -39.89 -8.52
CA GLY A 1069 14.49 -40.72 -9.55
C GLY A 1069 14.64 -40.02 -10.90
N GLU A 1070 14.10 -38.81 -11.06
CA GLU A 1070 14.23 -38.02 -12.30
C GLU A 1070 15.46 -37.11 -12.28
N VAL A 1071 15.94 -36.73 -11.08
CA VAL A 1071 17.08 -35.84 -10.89
C VAL A 1071 18.11 -36.50 -9.96
N ALA A 1072 18.85 -37.48 -10.46
CA ALA A 1072 19.97 -38.11 -9.76
C ALA A 1072 21.32 -37.69 -10.37
N ARG A 1073 22.37 -37.60 -9.56
CA ARG A 1073 23.75 -37.34 -10.01
C ARG A 1073 24.46 -38.64 -10.33
N SER A 1074 24.29 -39.63 -9.46
CA SER A 1074 24.75 -41.00 -9.66
C SER A 1074 23.67 -41.98 -9.17
N GLY A 1075 23.69 -43.24 -9.63
CA GLY A 1075 22.69 -44.21 -9.22
C GLY A 1075 21.26 -43.92 -9.73
N ARG A 1076 20.25 -44.33 -8.97
CA ARG A 1076 18.82 -44.29 -9.32
C ARG A 1076 18.05 -43.17 -8.65
N TYR A 1077 18.51 -42.62 -7.52
CA TYR A 1077 17.76 -41.60 -6.78
C TYR A 1077 18.67 -40.55 -6.16
N SER A 1078 18.15 -39.34 -5.96
CA SER A 1078 18.74 -38.34 -5.06
C SER A 1078 17.74 -37.89 -4.00
N LEU A 1079 18.21 -37.23 -2.95
CA LEU A 1079 17.34 -36.64 -1.93
C LEU A 1079 16.83 -35.27 -2.38
N ARG A 1080 15.53 -35.14 -2.66
CA ARG A 1080 14.87 -33.86 -2.96
C ARG A 1080 14.31 -33.19 -1.71
N ILE A 1081 14.76 -31.96 -1.48
CA ILE A 1081 14.29 -31.04 -0.45
C ILE A 1081 13.44 -29.96 -1.13
N ARG A 1082 12.12 -29.98 -0.90
CA ARG A 1082 11.18 -29.06 -1.57
C ARG A 1082 11.22 -27.64 -1.02
N GLY A 1083 11.00 -26.65 -1.90
CA GLY A 1083 11.00 -25.22 -1.59
C GLY A 1083 9.67 -24.63 -1.09
N GLU A 1084 8.84 -25.37 -0.35
CA GLU A 1084 7.51 -24.91 0.09
C GLU A 1084 7.55 -24.03 1.37
N GLN A 1085 6.52 -23.18 1.52
CA GLN A 1085 6.33 -22.16 2.55
C GLN A 1085 6.56 -22.66 3.99
N TYR A 1086 7.72 -22.31 4.57
CA TYR A 1086 7.95 -22.45 6.01
C TYR A 1086 7.70 -21.12 6.72
N TYR A 1087 6.47 -20.92 7.16
CA TYR A 1087 6.13 -19.91 8.16
C TYR A 1087 6.26 -20.55 9.55
N GLN A 1088 7.25 -20.11 10.32
CA GLN A 1088 7.51 -20.46 11.73
C GLN A 1088 7.97 -21.90 12.04
N ALA A 1089 9.29 -22.14 12.15
CA ALA A 1089 9.81 -23.24 12.98
C ALA A 1089 11.28 -23.00 13.39
N THR A 1090 11.55 -22.82 14.70
CA THR A 1090 12.89 -22.79 15.31
C THR A 1090 13.82 -23.92 14.81
N LEU A 1091 15.07 -23.54 14.43
CA LEU A 1091 16.28 -24.35 14.24
C LEU A 1091 16.12 -25.88 14.44
N ARG A 1092 15.82 -26.64 13.38
CA ARG A 1092 16.22 -28.06 13.21
C ARG A 1092 16.41 -28.37 11.71
N GLY A 1093 17.46 -29.11 11.36
CA GLY A 1093 18.00 -29.29 10.01
C GLY A 1093 17.05 -29.85 8.95
N LEU A 1094 17.39 -29.64 7.68
CA LEU A 1094 16.62 -30.12 6.52
C LEU A 1094 16.87 -31.60 6.20
N ALA A 1095 18.07 -32.11 6.56
CA ALA A 1095 18.45 -33.51 6.47
C ALA A 1095 19.65 -33.73 7.42
N GLU A 1096 19.56 -34.67 8.36
CA GLU A 1096 20.58 -34.92 9.41
C GLU A 1096 20.89 -36.41 9.53
N GLN A 1097 22.18 -36.76 9.62
CA GLN A 1097 22.60 -38.14 9.91
C GLN A 1097 23.59 -38.22 11.07
N ARG A 1098 23.28 -39.08 12.05
CA ARG A 1098 24.18 -39.48 13.14
C ARG A 1098 25.19 -40.51 12.65
N ILE A 1099 26.44 -40.32 13.00
CA ILE A 1099 27.54 -41.23 12.67
C ILE A 1099 28.14 -41.73 13.99
N ALA A 1100 27.70 -42.92 14.40
CA ALA A 1100 28.07 -43.52 15.67
C ALA A 1100 29.54 -44.00 15.66
N GLY A 1101 30.25 -43.81 16.78
CA GLY A 1101 31.60 -44.36 16.96
C GLY A 1101 32.70 -43.66 16.17
N SER A 1102 32.51 -42.40 15.76
CA SER A 1102 33.56 -41.60 15.12
C SER A 1102 34.30 -40.71 16.14
N PRO A 1103 35.64 -40.62 16.05
CA PRO A 1103 36.58 -40.45 17.15
C PRO A 1103 36.83 -39.00 17.58
N ALA A 1104 36.86 -38.86 18.89
CA ALA A 1104 37.60 -37.86 19.65
C ALA A 1104 38.96 -37.52 19.02
N GLY A 1105 39.21 -36.22 18.76
CA GLY A 1105 40.54 -35.70 18.45
C GLY A 1105 41.04 -35.85 17.00
N LYS A 1106 40.17 -36.17 16.02
CA LYS A 1106 40.57 -36.33 14.62
C LYS A 1106 39.86 -35.37 13.66
N THR A 1107 40.45 -35.20 12.48
CA THR A 1107 39.93 -34.37 11.38
C THR A 1107 39.01 -35.17 10.47
N TYR A 1108 37.84 -34.59 10.17
CA TYR A 1108 36.81 -35.14 9.30
C TYR A 1108 36.46 -34.19 8.19
N THR A 1109 36.16 -34.72 7.00
CA THR A 1109 35.71 -33.97 5.84
C THR A 1109 34.33 -34.49 5.39
N PHE A 1110 33.32 -33.62 5.43
CA PHE A 1110 31.98 -33.88 4.90
C PHE A 1110 31.87 -33.29 3.49
N SER A 1111 31.46 -34.08 2.52
CA SER A 1111 31.18 -33.60 1.17
C SER A 1111 29.84 -34.08 0.65
N ALA A 1112 29.20 -33.31 -0.21
CA ALA A 1112 27.99 -33.71 -0.90
C ALA A 1112 27.89 -33.00 -2.25
N TRP A 1113 27.28 -33.66 -3.23
CA TRP A 1113 26.86 -33.00 -4.45
C TRP A 1113 25.50 -32.38 -4.23
N VAL A 1114 25.35 -31.13 -4.64
CA VAL A 1114 24.13 -30.36 -4.42
C VAL A 1114 23.77 -29.62 -5.71
N LYS A 1115 22.49 -29.67 -6.05
CA LYS A 1115 21.88 -28.98 -7.18
C LYS A 1115 20.61 -28.29 -6.70
N ALA A 1116 20.32 -27.10 -7.20
CA ALA A 1116 19.06 -26.43 -6.98
C ALA A 1116 18.23 -26.38 -8.27
N SER A 1117 16.96 -26.05 -8.16
CA SER A 1117 16.10 -25.75 -9.32
C SER A 1117 16.17 -24.29 -9.74
N MET A 1118 16.88 -23.44 -8.98
CA MET A 1118 17.07 -22.02 -9.29
C MET A 1118 18.37 -21.47 -8.71
N GLU A 1119 18.95 -20.47 -9.39
CA GLU A 1119 20.15 -19.77 -8.96
C GLU A 1119 19.86 -18.30 -8.63
N PRO A 1120 20.53 -17.70 -7.61
CA PRO A 1120 21.42 -18.35 -6.65
C PRO A 1120 20.64 -18.98 -5.48
N THR A 1121 20.73 -20.30 -5.30
CA THR A 1121 20.26 -20.93 -4.05
C THR A 1121 21.43 -21.01 -3.07
N ARG A 1122 21.20 -20.79 -1.78
CA ARG A 1122 22.27 -20.86 -0.77
C ARG A 1122 22.06 -22.04 0.17
N VAL A 1123 23.12 -22.81 0.40
CA VAL A 1123 23.14 -23.94 1.34
C VAL A 1123 24.39 -23.90 2.22
N ARG A 1124 24.33 -24.63 3.33
CA ARG A 1124 25.44 -24.83 4.25
C ARG A 1124 25.59 -26.30 4.55
N LEU A 1125 26.84 -26.74 4.64
CA LEU A 1125 27.18 -28.03 5.22
C LEU A 1125 27.50 -27.81 6.70
N VAL A 1126 26.97 -28.65 7.57
CA VAL A 1126 27.20 -28.57 9.01
C VAL A 1126 27.77 -29.88 9.49
N LEU A 1127 28.84 -29.77 10.28
CA LEU A 1127 29.49 -30.90 10.92
C LEU A 1127 29.64 -30.56 12.42
N TYR A 1128 28.87 -31.25 13.27
CA TYR A 1128 28.87 -31.02 14.72
C TYR A 1128 29.01 -32.32 15.53
N GLY A 1129 29.60 -32.18 16.72
CA GLY A 1129 29.89 -33.26 17.64
C GLY A 1129 29.01 -33.20 18.89
N TRP A 1130 28.58 -34.36 19.38
CA TRP A 1130 27.91 -34.51 20.67
C TRP A 1130 28.94 -34.80 21.77
N ASN A 1131 28.89 -34.04 22.87
CA ASN A 1131 29.61 -34.35 24.11
C ASN A 1131 28.60 -34.74 25.22
N PRO A 1132 28.60 -35.99 25.72
CA PRO A 1132 27.63 -36.43 26.71
C PRO A 1132 27.78 -35.74 28.08
N LYS A 1133 28.93 -35.08 28.36
CA LYS A 1133 29.15 -34.36 29.62
C LYS A 1133 28.52 -32.96 29.66
N TRP A 1134 28.19 -32.35 28.52
CA TRP A 1134 27.72 -30.95 28.45
C TRP A 1134 26.19 -30.79 28.36
N GLY A 1135 25.41 -31.85 28.58
CA GLY A 1135 23.95 -31.77 28.46
C GLY A 1135 23.48 -31.51 27.01
N ARG A 1136 22.64 -30.49 26.77
CA ARG A 1136 22.10 -30.15 25.43
C ARG A 1136 23.07 -29.31 24.57
N ASP A 1137 24.33 -29.20 24.95
CA ASP A 1137 25.33 -28.40 24.24
C ASP A 1137 26.13 -29.26 23.24
N PHE A 1138 26.39 -28.68 22.06
CA PHE A 1138 27.04 -29.35 20.92
C PHE A 1138 28.32 -28.62 20.53
N GLU A 1139 29.38 -29.36 20.17
CA GLU A 1139 30.59 -28.76 19.59
C GLU A 1139 30.41 -28.68 18.06
N GLY A 1140 29.89 -27.56 17.55
CA GLY A 1140 29.46 -27.40 16.15
C GLY A 1140 30.26 -26.40 15.32
N GLY A 1141 30.33 -26.64 14.01
CA GLY A 1141 30.94 -25.75 13.03
C GLY A 1141 30.08 -25.74 11.76
N VAL A 1142 29.57 -24.57 11.40
CA VAL A 1142 28.77 -24.35 10.19
C VAL A 1142 29.72 -23.85 9.09
N SER A 1143 29.66 -24.44 7.91
CA SER A 1143 30.45 -23.95 6.77
C SER A 1143 30.09 -22.49 6.44
N PRO A 1144 30.97 -21.74 5.76
CA PRO A 1144 30.55 -20.59 4.97
C PRO A 1144 29.37 -20.97 4.07
N GLU A 1145 28.60 -19.96 3.71
CA GLU A 1145 27.45 -20.15 2.84
C GLU A 1145 27.91 -20.43 1.41
N PHE A 1146 27.50 -21.57 0.86
CA PHE A 1146 27.75 -21.93 -0.51
C PHE A 1146 26.58 -21.47 -1.37
N THR A 1147 26.88 -20.76 -2.46
CA THR A 1147 25.88 -20.51 -3.51
C THR A 1147 25.92 -21.67 -4.48
N ILE A 1148 24.78 -22.31 -4.70
CA ILE A 1148 24.63 -23.51 -5.50
C ILE A 1148 23.83 -23.24 -6.77
N GLY A 1149 24.24 -23.97 -7.80
CA GLY A 1149 23.75 -23.85 -9.16
C GLY A 1149 22.50 -24.67 -9.49
N THR A 1150 21.99 -24.54 -10.71
CA THR A 1150 21.14 -25.56 -11.34
C THR A 1150 21.94 -26.73 -11.88
N GLU A 1151 23.27 -26.65 -11.88
CA GLU A 1151 24.16 -27.78 -12.14
C GLU A 1151 24.60 -28.45 -10.83
N TRP A 1152 24.87 -29.75 -10.90
CA TRP A 1152 25.42 -30.48 -9.77
C TRP A 1152 26.81 -29.95 -9.42
N GLN A 1153 26.98 -29.51 -8.17
CA GLN A 1153 28.24 -28.98 -7.67
C GLN A 1153 28.63 -29.69 -6.38
N ARG A 1154 29.92 -30.00 -6.23
CA ARG A 1154 30.44 -30.64 -5.01
C ARG A 1154 30.81 -29.58 -3.98
N PHE A 1155 30.30 -29.75 -2.77
CA PHE A 1155 30.69 -28.93 -1.62
C PHE A 1155 31.37 -29.80 -0.58
N THR A 1156 32.36 -29.22 0.12
CA THR A 1156 33.19 -29.91 1.09
C THR A 1156 33.39 -29.04 2.33
N TRP A 1157 33.30 -29.64 3.51
CA TRP A 1157 33.49 -29.00 4.81
C TRP A 1157 34.32 -29.86 5.75
N THR A 1158 35.49 -29.37 6.15
CA THR A 1158 36.49 -30.11 6.93
C THR A 1158 36.64 -29.52 8.33
N ARG A 1159 36.70 -30.39 9.35
CA ARG A 1159 36.88 -29.97 10.75
C ARG A 1159 37.56 -31.02 11.62
N THR A 1160 38.37 -30.56 12.57
CA THR A 1160 38.91 -31.37 13.68
C THR A 1160 37.98 -31.27 14.91
N PHE A 1161 37.55 -32.41 15.45
CA PHE A 1161 36.72 -32.45 16.66
C PHE A 1161 37.57 -32.55 17.93
N GLY A 1162 37.08 -31.95 19.02
CA GLY A 1162 37.70 -32.08 20.33
C GLY A 1162 37.79 -33.54 20.83
N PRO A 1163 38.69 -33.84 21.78
CA PRO A 1163 38.90 -35.19 22.30
C PRO A 1163 37.74 -35.74 23.16
N GLU A 1164 36.70 -34.94 23.42
CA GLU A 1164 35.56 -35.35 24.24
C GLU A 1164 34.28 -35.68 23.44
N ILE A 1165 34.35 -35.63 22.11
CA ILE A 1165 33.21 -35.90 21.23
C ILE A 1165 33.01 -37.41 21.03
N THR A 1166 31.78 -37.89 21.25
CA THR A 1166 31.43 -39.32 21.15
C THR A 1166 30.67 -39.68 19.89
N ASP A 1167 29.97 -38.72 19.28
CA ASP A 1167 29.21 -38.88 18.04
C ASP A 1167 29.36 -37.64 17.16
N ALA A 1168 29.45 -37.85 15.84
CA ALA A 1168 29.42 -36.76 14.85
C ALA A 1168 28.10 -36.77 14.07
N TYR A 1169 27.68 -35.59 13.63
CA TYR A 1169 26.47 -35.36 12.85
C TYR A 1169 26.81 -34.54 11.61
N ALA A 1170 26.43 -35.07 10.44
CA ALA A 1170 26.50 -34.38 9.17
C ALA A 1170 25.11 -33.88 8.78
N MET A 1171 25.01 -32.61 8.40
CA MET A 1171 23.72 -31.97 8.11
C MET A 1171 23.87 -30.97 6.97
N ILE A 1172 22.84 -30.89 6.12
CA ILE A 1172 22.72 -29.88 5.07
C ILE A 1172 21.61 -28.92 5.48
N MET A 1173 21.89 -27.62 5.45
CA MET A 1173 20.95 -26.57 5.85
C MET A 1173 20.79 -25.51 4.76
N ARG A 1174 19.63 -24.87 4.72
CA ARG A 1174 19.43 -23.58 4.03
C ARG A 1174 19.48 -22.44 5.05
N PRO A 1175 20.10 -21.30 4.75
CA PRO A 1175 19.98 -20.08 5.55
C PRO A 1175 18.55 -19.54 5.51
N TYR A 1176 18.11 -18.86 6.57
CA TYR A 1176 16.80 -18.19 6.60
C TYR A 1176 16.76 -17.05 5.58
N GLN A 1177 15.59 -16.85 4.95
CA GLN A 1177 15.24 -15.78 3.97
C GLN A 1177 15.32 -16.11 2.46
N ILE A 1178 15.28 -17.39 2.05
CA ILE A 1178 15.13 -17.72 0.62
C ILE A 1178 13.90 -18.61 0.44
N MET A 1179 12.84 -18.03 -0.13
CA MET A 1179 11.73 -18.78 -0.70
C MET A 1179 12.01 -19.01 -2.18
N GLY A 1180 11.99 -20.28 -2.59
CA GLY A 1180 12.09 -20.67 -4.00
C GLY A 1180 13.01 -21.85 -4.24
N GLY A 1181 12.52 -22.81 -5.02
CA GLY A 1181 13.28 -23.88 -5.65
C GLY A 1181 13.58 -25.08 -4.76
N ASP A 1182 13.39 -26.27 -5.30
CA ASP A 1182 13.85 -27.54 -4.74
C ASP A 1182 15.37 -27.65 -4.79
N VAL A 1183 15.95 -28.35 -3.82
CA VAL A 1183 17.37 -28.70 -3.76
C VAL A 1183 17.50 -30.20 -3.71
N TRP A 1184 18.31 -30.74 -4.60
CA TRP A 1184 18.69 -32.14 -4.62
C TRP A 1184 20.08 -32.28 -4.01
N VAL A 1185 20.22 -33.32 -3.20
CA VAL A 1185 21.49 -33.74 -2.61
C VAL A 1185 21.76 -35.16 -3.07
N ASP A 1186 22.97 -35.42 -3.52
CA ASP A 1186 23.42 -36.74 -3.92
C ASP A 1186 24.89 -36.97 -3.54
N ASP A 1187 25.32 -38.23 -3.53
CA ASP A 1187 26.70 -38.64 -3.24
C ASP A 1187 27.29 -37.99 -1.97
N ALA A 1188 26.52 -38.00 -0.88
CA ALA A 1188 26.93 -37.45 0.41
C ALA A 1188 27.92 -38.39 1.12
N GLN A 1189 29.08 -37.86 1.51
CA GLN A 1189 30.19 -38.63 2.07
C GLN A 1189 30.87 -37.95 3.25
N LEU A 1190 31.14 -38.71 4.33
CA LEU A 1190 31.99 -38.27 5.44
C LEU A 1190 33.23 -39.18 5.56
N GLU A 1191 34.40 -38.55 5.62
CA GLU A 1191 35.70 -39.22 5.62
C GLU A 1191 36.60 -38.70 6.74
N GLU A 1192 37.50 -39.55 7.23
CA GLU A 1192 38.58 -39.15 8.13
C GLU A 1192 39.75 -38.63 7.30
N GLY A 1193 40.21 -37.41 7.60
CA GLY A 1193 41.22 -36.71 6.81
C GLY A 1193 40.77 -35.31 6.39
N ALA A 1194 41.70 -34.52 5.86
CA ALA A 1194 41.47 -33.12 5.51
C ALA A 1194 41.02 -32.90 4.06
N MET A 1195 40.92 -33.96 3.26
CA MET A 1195 40.56 -33.91 1.85
C MET A 1195 39.37 -34.82 1.56
N ALA A 1196 38.48 -34.38 0.67
CA ALA A 1196 37.40 -35.21 0.15
C ALA A 1196 37.91 -36.05 -1.04
N THR A 1197 37.57 -37.33 -1.08
CA THR A 1197 37.89 -38.26 -2.18
C THR A 1197 36.65 -38.55 -3.03
N ASP A 1198 36.76 -39.20 -4.19
CA ASP A 1198 35.56 -39.52 -4.99
C ASP A 1198 34.55 -40.41 -4.24
N PHE A 1199 33.26 -40.26 -4.57
CA PHE A 1199 32.18 -40.95 -3.88
C PHE A 1199 32.34 -42.47 -3.97
N ALA A 1200 32.57 -43.09 -2.81
CA ALA A 1200 32.56 -44.53 -2.65
C ALA A 1200 31.29 -44.94 -1.88
N PRO A 1201 30.46 -45.87 -2.40
CA PRO A 1201 29.29 -46.37 -1.70
C PRO A 1201 29.68 -46.95 -0.33
N ASP A 1202 28.80 -46.79 0.65
CA ASP A 1202 29.03 -47.37 1.97
C ASP A 1202 28.70 -48.87 2.00
N ALA A 1203 29.23 -49.59 2.99
CA ALA A 1203 29.04 -51.05 3.11
C ALA A 1203 27.55 -51.45 3.25
N TRP A 1204 26.68 -50.52 3.65
CA TRP A 1204 25.22 -50.72 3.70
C TRP A 1204 24.63 -50.85 2.29
N SER A 1205 25.02 -49.94 1.37
CA SER A 1205 24.56 -49.91 -0.02
C SER A 1205 25.00 -51.16 -0.81
N GLU A 1206 26.23 -51.62 -0.59
CA GLU A 1206 26.77 -52.86 -1.21
C GLU A 1206 26.03 -54.13 -0.75
N ARG A 1207 25.56 -54.16 0.50
CA ARG A 1207 24.84 -55.31 1.07
C ARG A 1207 23.44 -55.45 0.45
N VAL A 1208 22.75 -54.34 0.23
CA VAL A 1208 21.42 -54.31 -0.41
C VAL A 1208 21.50 -54.62 -1.90
N GLN A 1209 22.55 -54.16 -2.60
CA GLN A 1209 22.79 -54.53 -4.00
C GLN A 1209 23.06 -56.03 -4.19
N LYS A 1210 23.70 -56.71 -3.22
CA LYS A 1210 23.92 -58.17 -3.26
C LYS A 1210 22.66 -58.98 -2.94
N GLU A 1211 21.71 -58.42 -2.20
CA GLU A 1211 20.47 -59.10 -1.79
C GLU A 1211 19.33 -58.98 -2.83
N THR A 1212 19.52 -58.23 -3.92
CA THR A 1212 18.50 -58.02 -4.97
C THR A 1212 18.94 -58.65 -6.30
N PRO A 1213 18.42 -59.83 -6.72
CA PRO A 1213 18.71 -60.38 -8.03
C PRO A 1213 17.96 -59.60 -9.12
N GLY A 1214 18.74 -58.92 -9.98
CA GLY A 1214 18.44 -58.65 -11.39
C GLY A 1214 17.12 -57.96 -11.74
N THR A 1215 17.19 -56.70 -12.14
CA THR A 1215 16.51 -56.21 -13.36
C THR A 1215 17.25 -54.99 -13.88
N SER A 1216 18.10 -55.24 -14.88
CA SER A 1216 18.64 -54.24 -15.78
C SER A 1216 17.53 -53.70 -16.69
N ARG A 1217 17.40 -52.38 -16.79
CA ARG A 1217 17.27 -51.66 -18.07
C ARG A 1217 17.52 -50.18 -17.90
#